data_AF-A0A1I8CR08-F1
#
_entry.id   AF-A0A1I8CR08-F1
#
_cell.length_a   1.000
_cell.length_b   1.000
_cell.length_c   1.000
_cell.angle_alpha   90.00
_cell.angle_beta   90.00
_cell.angle_gamma   90.00
#
_symmetry.space_group_name_H-M   'P 1'
#
loop_
_entity.id
_entity.type
_entity.pdbx_description
1 polymer ?
#
loop_
_entity_poly.entity_id
_entity_poly.type
_entity_poly.pdbx_seq_one_letter_code
_entity_poly.pdbx_strand_id
1 'polypeptide(L)'
;MRTIGLSKLLPVKKVHDIIKNGGSTQNGVRILDCTYNVSAKPDPELFLKNEFGKFDLLMQKPSRHKADFLKSHIPTAVHFDLDCGMYPSKYERFAYYEPELFEQYAQKIGIDKDDHLIFYSRGPYNGMLFATKIWWLFKCYGHKNMSVMNGGFETWVGNKLEVESGPSKIDKKGTFVGRNNFFINVSYDELTKKDENEKDMFGQNDKYNMLDVRPANQFTGEVETGLDPMNVNGAHISGAISLPALEFMNKDGTFKDEEGVKAVLERRNIDTSKTNVTSCNAGIQATITSFCMENIYPKVAMRMWSVSLTLQKLFNALFREVLKQIFPIYLNYVPKWKCSSSLKNETLISDVFDKNCDVYRECPKEDLIFNSDAFKSANQEFQWTCSESIIVSFVSMIQYFGVLCGALLYGCLGDHFGRKPISFFILALGLLSLITSAFVPNWKYLLALRFIVGLSNGGTMVVVFVYMNELLLSTQRMALRAFVNWGNARVVTAIICYYFNDWRSASIACGLFSIPALVIIFFLFPESPTYLYNKKKFTEYRKACNFMSKIGGEKEARIELVEKNEVVKFSTVWTSPVLKQRIMLLAFMWFTASISSYSNDLNSSSTSDSFFLNQILLASFIAFSKILLGVVDMYYPHFDRRLLHLGAQTSVCSCFGIAALLLAFKLDYWLLLMVLSLIGTMSIELTWDACFICSVENIPTEIRSTTLGICSLIARIAALLAPGVVELSAIWSPSVYIVISGVGFFNLLLTYKWLPNTKGVDLNSVMNCIQLEGSKEEIVLITKPKCEPAQ
;
A
#
# COMPACT_ATOMS: atom_id res chain seq x y z
N MET A 1 21.02 -42.93 18.58
CA MET A 1 22.00 -42.64 19.65
C MET A 1 21.62 -41.32 20.30
N ARG A 2 21.92 -41.19 21.59
CA ARG A 2 21.34 -40.25 22.56
C ARG A 2 21.45 -38.77 22.15
N THR A 3 20.33 -38.05 22.17
CA THR A 3 20.33 -36.58 22.30
C THR A 3 21.09 -36.22 23.56
N ILE A 4 22.31 -35.73 23.41
CA ILE A 4 23.09 -35.21 24.52
C ILE A 4 22.31 -34.00 25.03
N GLY A 5 21.75 -34.09 26.24
CA GLY A 5 21.09 -32.97 26.91
C GLY A 5 22.13 -31.91 27.28
N LEU A 6 22.64 -31.19 26.29
CA LEU A 6 23.59 -30.11 26.48
C LEU A 6 22.86 -28.91 27.08
N SER A 7 23.54 -28.23 28.01
CA SER A 7 23.06 -26.97 28.58
C SER A 7 22.94 -25.91 27.49
N LYS A 8 21.98 -24.99 27.63
CA LYS A 8 21.81 -23.89 26.66
C LYS A 8 23.07 -23.00 26.57
N LEU A 9 23.81 -22.83 27.66
CA LEU A 9 25.10 -22.17 27.67
C LEU A 9 26.23 -23.20 27.85
N LEU A 10 27.24 -23.19 26.99
CA LEU A 10 28.38 -24.11 27.03
C LEU A 10 29.71 -23.35 27.22
N PRO A 11 30.57 -23.77 28.16
CA PRO A 11 31.92 -23.21 28.24
C PRO A 11 32.77 -23.70 27.05
N VAL A 12 33.73 -22.88 26.62
CA VAL A 12 34.66 -23.17 25.50
C VAL A 12 35.30 -24.55 25.62
N LYS A 13 35.76 -24.93 26.83
CA LYS A 13 36.38 -26.26 27.07
C LYS A 13 35.44 -27.41 26.72
N LYS A 14 34.15 -27.29 27.01
CA LYS A 14 33.16 -28.35 26.71
C LYS A 14 32.90 -28.47 25.21
N VAL A 15 32.92 -27.36 24.48
CA VAL A 15 32.86 -27.38 23.00
C VAL A 15 34.10 -28.06 22.41
N HIS A 16 35.28 -27.78 22.97
CA HIS A 16 36.53 -28.46 22.60
C HIS A 16 36.50 -29.97 22.84
N ASP A 17 36.00 -30.39 24.01
CA ASP A 17 35.84 -31.80 24.33
C ASP A 17 34.84 -32.49 23.38
N ILE A 18 33.78 -31.79 22.93
CA ILE A 18 32.84 -32.30 21.93
C ILE A 18 33.54 -32.54 20.58
N ILE A 19 34.37 -31.60 20.13
CA ILE A 19 35.12 -31.74 18.86
C ILE A 19 36.12 -32.90 18.96
N LYS A 20 36.92 -32.96 20.04
CA LYS A 20 37.92 -34.02 20.24
C LYS A 20 37.32 -35.43 20.28
N ASN A 21 36.10 -35.56 20.79
CA ASN A 21 35.40 -36.84 20.87
C ASN A 21 34.60 -37.19 19.59
N GLY A 22 34.85 -36.50 18.47
CA GLY A 22 34.15 -36.73 17.20
C GLY A 22 32.69 -36.28 17.19
N GLY A 23 32.27 -35.46 18.17
CA GLY A 23 30.87 -35.08 18.34
C GLY A 23 30.28 -34.28 17.18
N SER A 24 31.11 -33.46 16.51
CA SER A 24 30.69 -32.62 15.39
C SER A 24 30.56 -33.36 14.05
N THR A 25 31.13 -34.56 13.93
CA THR A 25 31.08 -35.38 12.71
C THR A 25 30.29 -36.67 12.88
N GLN A 26 30.16 -37.21 14.10
CA GLN A 26 29.52 -38.51 14.37
C GLN A 26 28.26 -38.46 15.26
N ASN A 27 28.05 -37.39 16.06
CA ASN A 27 27.01 -37.37 17.10
C ASN A 27 25.88 -36.34 16.87
N GLY A 28 25.67 -35.88 15.63
CA GLY A 28 24.58 -34.94 15.32
C GLY A 28 24.72 -33.61 16.05
N VAL A 29 25.94 -33.08 16.16
CA VAL A 29 26.21 -31.73 16.69
C VAL A 29 26.73 -30.88 15.54
N ARG A 30 26.15 -29.69 15.34
CA ARG A 30 26.59 -28.73 14.32
C ARG A 30 27.10 -27.47 14.99
N ILE A 31 28.33 -27.08 14.71
CA ILE A 31 28.89 -25.82 15.21
C ILE A 31 28.72 -24.76 14.12
N LEU A 32 28.12 -23.63 14.47
CA LEU A 32 27.83 -22.54 13.53
C LEU A 32 28.63 -21.29 13.90
N ASP A 33 29.46 -20.85 12.97
CA ASP A 33 30.11 -19.55 13.03
C ASP A 33 29.09 -18.48 12.62
N CYS A 34 28.61 -17.77 13.61
CA CYS A 34 27.59 -16.73 13.53
C CYS A 34 28.23 -15.33 13.50
N THR A 35 29.47 -15.22 13.05
CA THR A 35 30.15 -13.93 12.93
C THR A 35 29.45 -13.07 11.90
N TYR A 36 29.13 -11.84 12.30
CA TYR A 36 28.49 -10.90 11.41
C TYR A 36 29.01 -9.50 11.67
N ASN A 37 29.30 -8.79 10.59
CA ASN A 37 29.70 -7.39 10.63
C ASN A 37 28.54 -6.54 10.12
N VAL A 38 28.03 -5.64 10.96
CA VAL A 38 26.95 -4.73 10.56
C VAL A 38 27.46 -3.79 9.48
N SER A 39 26.97 -3.95 8.25
CA SER A 39 27.23 -3.03 7.13
C SER A 39 26.10 -2.00 7.00
N ALA A 40 25.97 -1.26 5.89
CA ALA A 40 24.76 -0.47 5.61
C ALA A 40 23.62 -1.40 5.18
N LYS A 41 22.34 -1.01 5.41
CA LYS A 41 21.19 -1.82 4.99
C LYS A 41 21.20 -1.86 3.46
N PRO A 42 21.27 -3.05 2.81
CA PRO A 42 21.20 -3.14 1.36
C PRO A 42 19.87 -2.58 0.86
N ASP A 43 19.86 -2.06 -0.38
CA ASP A 43 18.64 -1.58 -1.01
C ASP A 43 17.60 -2.73 -1.08
N PRO A 44 16.46 -2.63 -0.39
CA PRO A 44 15.49 -3.71 -0.32
C PRO A 44 14.89 -4.08 -1.66
N GLU A 45 14.70 -3.11 -2.55
CA GLU A 45 14.10 -3.36 -3.87
C GLU A 45 15.09 -4.11 -4.76
N LEU A 46 16.37 -3.72 -4.73
CA LEU A 46 17.42 -4.41 -5.46
C LEU A 46 17.64 -5.83 -4.94
N PHE A 47 17.64 -6.01 -3.61
CA PHE A 47 17.78 -7.33 -2.99
C PHE A 47 16.60 -8.24 -3.34
N LEU A 48 15.36 -7.74 -3.21
CA LEU A 48 14.15 -8.51 -3.52
C LEU A 48 14.11 -8.98 -4.98
N LYS A 49 14.52 -8.11 -5.92
CA LYS A 49 14.56 -8.43 -7.34
C LYS A 49 15.66 -9.43 -7.70
N ASN A 50 16.88 -9.21 -7.18
CA ASN A 50 18.06 -9.88 -7.71
C ASN A 50 18.50 -11.08 -6.87
N GLU A 51 18.21 -11.09 -5.56
CA GLU A 51 18.92 -11.94 -4.60
C GLU A 51 18.02 -12.73 -3.65
N PHE A 52 16.77 -12.31 -3.46
CA PHE A 52 15.84 -12.94 -2.52
C PHE A 52 15.61 -14.43 -2.84
N GLY A 53 15.87 -15.28 -1.84
CA GLY A 53 15.78 -16.74 -1.95
C GLY A 53 16.87 -17.39 -2.80
N LYS A 54 17.76 -16.61 -3.45
CA LYS A 54 18.87 -17.15 -4.26
C LYS A 54 20.08 -17.41 -3.38
N PHE A 55 19.96 -18.39 -2.49
CA PHE A 55 20.98 -18.67 -1.47
C PHE A 55 22.35 -19.03 -2.06
N ASP A 56 22.43 -19.68 -3.22
CA ASP A 56 23.71 -19.97 -3.87
C ASP A 56 24.47 -18.69 -4.26
N LEU A 57 23.75 -17.68 -4.74
CA LEU A 57 24.31 -16.37 -5.06
C LEU A 57 24.71 -15.62 -3.79
N LEU A 58 23.82 -15.59 -2.81
CA LEU A 58 24.05 -14.91 -1.53
C LEU A 58 25.27 -15.49 -0.79
N MET A 59 25.37 -16.82 -0.71
CA MET A 59 26.49 -17.51 -0.08
C MET A 59 27.82 -17.28 -0.80
N GLN A 60 27.82 -16.94 -2.10
CA GLN A 60 29.04 -16.64 -2.85
C GLN A 60 29.56 -15.23 -2.61
N LYS A 61 28.71 -14.28 -2.20
CA LYS A 61 29.10 -12.89 -2.01
C LYS A 61 30.27 -12.75 -1.03
N PRO A 62 31.23 -11.85 -1.32
CA PRO A 62 32.28 -11.52 -0.38
C PRO A 62 31.72 -10.67 0.74
N SER A 63 32.07 -11.02 1.98
CA SER A 63 31.75 -10.23 3.16
C SER A 63 32.92 -10.31 4.14
N ARG A 64 33.04 -9.31 5.03
CA ARG A 64 34.13 -9.27 6.01
C ARG A 64 34.09 -10.47 6.95
N HIS A 65 32.90 -10.83 7.44
CA HIS A 65 32.72 -11.98 8.33
C HIS A 65 33.02 -13.31 7.64
N LYS A 66 32.69 -13.44 6.34
CA LYS A 66 33.09 -14.60 5.55
C LYS A 66 34.61 -14.68 5.38
N ALA A 67 35.29 -13.55 5.15
CA ALA A 67 36.74 -13.51 5.08
C ALA A 67 37.39 -13.89 6.42
N ASP A 68 36.83 -13.42 7.54
CA ASP A 68 37.28 -13.79 8.89
C ASP A 68 37.14 -15.30 9.14
N PHE A 69 36.00 -15.90 8.74
CA PHE A 69 35.79 -17.35 8.79
C PHE A 69 36.82 -18.11 7.94
N LEU A 70 37.01 -17.72 6.68
CA LEU A 70 37.96 -18.38 5.77
C LEU A 70 39.40 -18.32 6.30
N LYS A 71 39.77 -17.23 7.00
CA LYS A 71 41.09 -17.07 7.60
C LYS A 71 41.29 -18.01 8.78
N SER A 72 40.35 -18.07 9.71
CA SER A 72 40.45 -18.93 10.90
C SER A 72 39.10 -19.10 11.58
N HIS A 73 38.67 -20.33 11.81
CA HIS A 73 37.42 -20.69 12.48
C HIS A 73 37.61 -21.92 13.40
N ILE A 74 36.61 -22.20 14.24
CA ILE A 74 36.62 -23.39 15.12
C ILE A 74 36.54 -24.64 14.22
N PRO A 75 37.32 -25.70 14.49
CA PRO A 75 37.30 -26.89 13.66
C PRO A 75 35.89 -27.43 13.46
N THR A 76 35.58 -27.89 12.25
CA THR A 76 34.27 -28.42 11.82
C THR A 76 33.11 -27.41 11.83
N ALA A 77 33.36 -26.14 12.11
CA ALA A 77 32.32 -25.11 12.09
C ALA A 77 31.84 -24.81 10.67
N VAL A 78 30.55 -24.52 10.53
CA VAL A 78 29.94 -24.06 9.29
C VAL A 78 29.61 -22.57 9.39
N HIS A 79 29.92 -21.82 8.34
CA HIS A 79 29.63 -20.39 8.29
C HIS A 79 28.13 -20.14 8.11
N PHE A 80 27.52 -19.44 9.07
CA PHE A 80 26.15 -18.96 8.98
C PHE A 80 26.17 -17.45 8.71
N ASP A 81 25.68 -17.04 7.55
CA ASP A 81 25.60 -15.63 7.18
C ASP A 81 24.20 -15.09 7.47
N LEU A 82 24.12 -14.06 8.32
CA LEU A 82 22.86 -13.43 8.66
C LEU A 82 22.18 -12.76 7.45
N ASP A 83 22.96 -12.28 6.46
CA ASP A 83 22.42 -11.73 5.20
C ASP A 83 21.89 -12.81 4.25
N CYS A 84 22.22 -14.09 4.51
CA CYS A 84 21.61 -15.24 3.83
C CYS A 84 20.41 -15.80 4.61
N GLY A 85 20.49 -15.82 5.95
CA GLY A 85 19.45 -16.38 6.82
C GLY A 85 18.27 -15.44 7.09
N MET A 86 18.43 -14.15 6.79
CA MET A 86 17.41 -13.10 6.89
C MET A 86 17.55 -12.16 5.68
N TYR A 87 16.53 -11.35 5.38
CA TYR A 87 16.59 -10.43 4.25
C TYR A 87 16.34 -8.97 4.65
N PRO A 88 16.95 -8.01 3.92
CA PRO A 88 16.63 -6.59 4.07
C PRO A 88 15.29 -6.30 3.42
N SER A 89 14.22 -6.29 4.21
CA SER A 89 12.92 -5.83 3.74
C SER A 89 12.89 -4.31 3.62
N LYS A 90 11.81 -3.78 3.05
CA LYS A 90 11.59 -2.33 2.96
C LYS A 90 11.72 -1.62 4.31
N TYR A 91 11.25 -2.27 5.39
CA TYR A 91 11.13 -1.65 6.70
C TYR A 91 12.29 -2.00 7.63
N GLU A 92 12.77 -3.25 7.60
CA GLU A 92 13.79 -3.74 8.53
C GLU A 92 14.96 -4.36 7.78
N ARG A 93 16.15 -4.29 8.39
CA ARG A 93 17.34 -4.93 7.82
C ARG A 93 17.29 -6.45 7.90
N PHE A 94 16.67 -6.98 8.95
CA PHE A 94 16.67 -8.39 9.29
C PHE A 94 15.24 -8.90 9.37
N ALA A 95 14.59 -9.02 8.23
CA ALA A 95 13.28 -9.65 8.11
C ALA A 95 13.39 -11.18 8.03
N TYR A 96 12.38 -11.87 8.55
CA TYR A 96 12.30 -13.32 8.52
C TYR A 96 11.79 -13.80 7.17
N TYR A 97 12.48 -14.79 6.58
CA TYR A 97 11.94 -15.56 5.46
C TYR A 97 10.72 -16.38 5.88
N GLU A 98 9.92 -16.78 4.90
CA GLU A 98 8.95 -17.86 5.11
C GLU A 98 9.69 -19.17 5.50
N PRO A 99 9.09 -20.03 6.34
CA PRO A 99 9.74 -21.24 6.84
C PRO A 99 10.35 -22.12 5.74
N GLU A 100 9.68 -22.25 4.59
CA GLU A 100 10.12 -23.06 3.45
C GLU A 100 11.36 -22.49 2.77
N LEU A 101 11.53 -21.17 2.77
CA LEU A 101 12.72 -20.51 2.21
C LEU A 101 13.90 -20.61 3.16
N PHE A 102 13.68 -20.32 4.45
CA PHE A 102 14.73 -20.48 5.45
C PHE A 102 15.22 -21.93 5.54
N GLU A 103 14.30 -22.89 5.41
CA GLU A 103 14.61 -24.31 5.34
C GLU A 103 15.62 -24.62 4.23
N GLN A 104 15.45 -24.07 3.04
CA GLN A 104 16.39 -24.28 1.93
C GLN A 104 17.79 -23.80 2.28
N TYR A 105 17.92 -22.64 2.93
CA TYR A 105 19.21 -22.14 3.38
C TYR A 105 19.83 -23.03 4.44
N ALA A 106 19.08 -23.39 5.49
CA ALA A 106 19.54 -24.26 6.57
C ALA A 106 20.00 -25.64 6.05
N GLN A 107 19.27 -26.22 5.11
CA GLN A 107 19.66 -27.47 4.44
C GLN A 107 20.91 -27.31 3.57
N LYS A 108 21.08 -26.18 2.87
CA LYS A 108 22.27 -25.90 2.05
C LYS A 108 23.55 -25.81 2.88
N ILE A 109 23.46 -25.31 4.11
CA ILE A 109 24.58 -25.29 5.06
C ILE A 109 24.71 -26.60 5.87
N GLY A 110 23.98 -27.66 5.48
CA GLY A 110 24.15 -29.02 6.02
C GLY A 110 23.52 -29.27 7.38
N ILE A 111 22.54 -28.45 7.80
CA ILE A 111 21.85 -28.66 9.08
C ILE A 111 20.79 -29.76 8.96
N ASP A 112 20.86 -30.74 9.84
CA ASP A 112 19.85 -31.80 9.97
C ASP A 112 18.79 -31.46 11.03
N LYS A 113 17.59 -32.04 10.91
CA LYS A 113 16.45 -31.77 11.82
C LYS A 113 16.79 -32.03 13.29
N ASP A 114 17.54 -33.10 13.55
CA ASP A 114 17.85 -33.60 14.88
C ASP A 114 19.23 -33.14 15.38
N ASP A 115 19.94 -32.30 14.60
CA ASP A 115 21.23 -31.74 15.00
C ASP A 115 21.07 -30.91 16.27
N HIS A 116 22.07 -30.95 17.16
CA HIS A 116 22.23 -29.98 18.24
C HIS A 116 23.10 -28.83 17.74
N LEU A 117 22.53 -27.63 17.63
CA LEU A 117 23.24 -26.46 17.10
C LEU A 117 24.02 -25.74 18.21
N ILE A 118 25.32 -25.53 18.00
CA ILE A 118 26.19 -24.74 18.88
C ILE A 118 26.58 -23.45 18.15
N PHE A 119 26.11 -22.31 18.65
CA PHE A 119 26.38 -21.00 18.06
C PHE A 119 27.57 -20.32 18.75
N TYR A 120 28.51 -19.81 17.96
CA TYR A 120 29.57 -18.89 18.42
C TYR A 120 29.76 -17.78 17.41
N SER A 121 30.43 -16.69 17.79
CA SER A 121 30.69 -15.55 16.90
C SER A 121 31.94 -14.79 17.37
N ARG A 122 32.31 -13.73 16.65
CA ARG A 122 33.38 -12.78 16.97
C ARG A 122 32.79 -11.39 17.26
N GLY A 123 33.60 -10.52 17.85
CA GLY A 123 33.29 -9.09 17.97
C GLY A 123 32.56 -8.72 19.27
N PRO A 124 31.60 -7.77 19.24
CA PRO A 124 31.01 -7.19 20.45
C PRO A 124 30.50 -8.25 21.43
N TYR A 125 30.82 -8.05 22.72
CA TYR A 125 30.51 -9.00 23.81
C TYR A 125 31.06 -10.41 23.56
N ASN A 126 32.30 -10.51 23.06
CA ASN A 126 32.94 -11.75 22.59
C ASN A 126 32.01 -12.59 21.70
N GLY A 127 31.34 -11.94 20.75
CA GLY A 127 30.42 -12.59 19.81
C GLY A 127 29.03 -12.97 20.35
N MET A 128 28.71 -12.74 21.63
CA MET A 128 27.43 -13.20 22.18
C MET A 128 26.22 -12.52 21.52
N LEU A 129 26.42 -11.33 20.96
CA LEU A 129 25.39 -10.57 20.27
C LEU A 129 24.77 -11.34 19.09
N PHE A 130 25.60 -11.79 18.14
CA PHE A 130 25.09 -12.48 16.95
C PHE A 130 24.84 -13.97 17.17
N ALA A 131 25.58 -14.60 18.08
CA ALA A 131 25.30 -15.98 18.47
C ALA A 131 23.89 -16.13 19.07
N THR A 132 23.48 -15.20 19.96
CA THR A 132 22.11 -15.22 20.52
C THR A 132 21.06 -14.78 19.51
N LYS A 133 21.38 -13.90 18.55
CA LYS A 133 20.44 -13.52 17.49
C LYS A 133 20.09 -14.69 16.59
N ILE A 134 21.09 -15.48 16.19
CA ILE A 134 20.88 -16.66 15.35
C ILE A 134 20.23 -17.79 16.15
N TRP A 135 20.55 -17.93 17.44
CA TRP A 135 19.78 -18.80 18.34
C TRP A 135 18.27 -18.45 18.36
N TRP A 136 17.91 -17.17 18.47
CA TRP A 136 16.51 -16.74 18.41
C TRP A 136 15.90 -17.00 17.02
N LEU A 137 16.66 -16.79 15.96
CA LEU A 137 16.23 -17.07 14.58
C LEU A 137 15.81 -18.54 14.42
N PHE A 138 16.67 -19.49 14.81
CA PHE A 138 16.33 -20.92 14.76
C PHE A 138 15.17 -21.29 15.68
N LYS A 139 15.02 -20.58 16.81
CA LYS A 139 13.85 -20.72 17.69
C LYS A 139 12.55 -20.25 17.00
N CYS A 140 12.57 -19.15 16.23
CA CYS A 140 11.44 -18.69 15.41
C CYS A 140 11.04 -19.73 14.34
N TYR A 141 11.99 -20.55 13.89
CA TYR A 141 11.74 -21.67 12.98
C TYR A 141 11.52 -23.02 13.68
N GLY A 142 11.32 -23.01 14.99
CA GLY A 142 10.88 -24.16 15.79
C GLY A 142 11.95 -25.19 16.13
N HIS A 143 13.24 -24.90 15.92
CA HIS A 143 14.33 -25.77 16.34
C HIS A 143 14.56 -25.65 17.86
N LYS A 144 14.89 -26.77 18.53
CA LYS A 144 14.90 -26.86 20.00
C LYS A 144 16.27 -27.19 20.61
N ASN A 145 17.06 -28.02 19.94
CA ASN A 145 18.33 -28.54 20.47
C ASN A 145 19.45 -27.54 20.17
N MET A 146 19.64 -26.58 21.07
CA MET A 146 20.53 -25.44 20.80
C MET A 146 21.32 -25.03 22.02
N SER A 147 22.56 -24.63 21.77
CA SER A 147 23.45 -24.02 22.76
C SER A 147 24.21 -22.83 22.18
N VAL A 148 24.60 -21.89 23.04
CA VAL A 148 25.53 -20.79 22.73
C VAL A 148 26.85 -21.06 23.47
N MET A 149 27.99 -20.85 22.80
CA MET A 149 29.30 -21.01 23.41
C MET A 149 29.70 -19.74 24.18
N ASN A 150 29.85 -19.83 25.50
CA ASN A 150 30.19 -18.69 26.36
C ASN A 150 31.61 -18.18 26.08
N GLY A 151 31.74 -16.94 25.60
CA GLY A 151 33.03 -16.29 25.34
C GLY A 151 33.53 -16.33 23.89
N GLY A 152 32.78 -16.93 22.96
CA GLY A 152 33.01 -16.77 21.53
C GLY A 152 34.37 -17.25 21.02
N PHE A 153 34.74 -16.79 19.82
CA PHE A 153 35.98 -17.20 19.15
C PHE A 153 37.23 -16.63 19.82
N GLU A 154 37.16 -15.43 20.39
CA GLU A 154 38.28 -14.77 21.07
C GLU A 154 38.76 -15.59 22.28
N THR A 155 37.83 -16.15 23.07
CA THR A 155 38.19 -17.03 24.20
C THR A 155 38.75 -18.36 23.71
N TRP A 156 38.26 -18.89 22.59
CA TRP A 156 38.79 -20.09 21.96
C TRP A 156 40.27 -19.95 21.60
N VAL A 157 40.61 -18.85 20.90
CA VAL A 157 41.99 -18.54 20.51
C VAL A 157 42.85 -18.17 21.72
N GLY A 158 42.30 -17.42 22.69
CA GLY A 158 42.98 -17.08 23.94
C GLY A 158 43.40 -18.32 24.74
N ASN A 159 42.60 -19.39 24.69
CA ASN A 159 42.91 -20.69 25.27
C ASN A 159 43.89 -21.53 24.43
N LYS A 160 44.44 -20.99 23.33
CA LYS A 160 45.39 -21.64 22.42
C LYS A 160 44.86 -22.97 21.86
N LEU A 161 43.55 -23.04 21.60
CA LEU A 161 42.90 -24.20 21.01
C LEU A 161 43.09 -24.21 19.47
N GLU A 162 42.99 -25.40 18.88
CA GLU A 162 43.17 -25.61 17.45
C GLU A 162 42.11 -24.87 16.61
N VAL A 163 42.50 -24.39 15.43
CA VAL A 163 41.64 -23.67 14.48
C VAL A 163 41.81 -24.23 13.08
N GLU A 164 40.76 -24.16 12.27
CA GLU A 164 40.78 -24.50 10.84
C GLU A 164 40.75 -23.22 9.98
N SER A 165 41.18 -23.34 8.73
CA SER A 165 41.11 -22.29 7.70
C SER A 165 40.51 -22.87 6.42
N GLY A 166 39.90 -22.02 5.60
CA GLY A 166 39.22 -22.41 4.36
C GLY A 166 37.69 -22.44 4.46
N PRO A 167 37.00 -22.87 3.39
CA PRO A 167 35.53 -22.88 3.34
C PRO A 167 34.93 -24.00 4.21
N SER A 168 33.63 -23.87 4.51
CA SER A 168 32.90 -24.90 5.26
C SER A 168 32.89 -26.23 4.52
N LYS A 169 33.18 -27.32 5.23
CA LYS A 169 33.10 -28.69 4.71
C LYS A 169 31.65 -29.18 4.86
N ILE A 170 30.90 -29.18 3.77
CA ILE A 170 29.49 -29.63 3.74
C ILE A 170 29.40 -30.86 2.84
N ASP A 171 29.34 -32.04 3.44
CA ASP A 171 29.41 -33.31 2.70
C ASP A 171 28.07 -33.68 2.01
N LYS A 172 26.94 -33.23 2.58
CA LYS A 172 25.60 -33.50 2.08
C LYS A 172 24.64 -32.35 2.39
N LYS A 173 23.59 -32.23 1.57
CA LYS A 173 22.46 -31.36 1.89
C LYS A 173 21.78 -31.87 3.16
N GLY A 174 21.52 -30.96 4.10
CA GLY A 174 20.87 -31.28 5.37
C GLY A 174 19.37 -31.56 5.22
N THR A 175 18.77 -31.98 6.33
CA THR A 175 17.35 -32.38 6.45
C THR A 175 16.54 -31.47 7.39
N PHE A 176 17.03 -30.26 7.68
CA PHE A 176 16.31 -29.28 8.50
C PHE A 176 14.86 -29.09 8.03
N VAL A 177 13.94 -28.88 8.97
CA VAL A 177 12.52 -28.61 8.69
C VAL A 177 12.12 -27.31 9.37
N GLY A 178 11.75 -26.30 8.57
CA GLY A 178 11.29 -25.01 9.08
C GLY A 178 9.87 -25.11 9.64
N ARG A 179 9.65 -24.61 10.86
CA ARG A 179 8.30 -24.54 11.47
C ARG A 179 7.97 -23.12 11.85
N ASN A 180 6.74 -22.69 11.59
CA ASN A 180 6.29 -21.37 12.03
C ASN A 180 6.12 -21.32 13.55
N ASN A 181 7.06 -20.67 14.24
CA ASN A 181 7.01 -20.39 15.67
C ASN A 181 7.06 -18.87 15.93
N PHE A 182 6.56 -18.05 14.98
CA PHE A 182 6.69 -16.59 15.03
C PHE A 182 5.87 -15.92 16.15
N PHE A 183 4.98 -16.64 16.85
CA PHE A 183 4.20 -16.12 17.99
C PHE A 183 5.07 -15.67 19.18
N ILE A 184 6.32 -16.11 19.23
CA ILE A 184 7.31 -15.60 20.20
C ILE A 184 7.73 -14.16 19.87
N ASN A 185 7.37 -13.64 18.70
CA ASN A 185 7.46 -12.22 18.39
C ASN A 185 6.08 -11.57 18.61
N VAL A 186 6.08 -10.36 19.15
CA VAL A 186 4.87 -9.55 19.36
C VAL A 186 4.68 -8.68 18.14
N SER A 187 3.50 -8.74 17.51
CA SER A 187 3.14 -7.82 16.44
C SER A 187 2.66 -6.48 17.02
N TYR A 188 2.69 -5.41 16.22
CA TYR A 188 2.16 -4.12 16.66
C TYR A 188 0.64 -4.17 16.95
N ASP A 189 -0.11 -4.98 16.19
CA ASP A 189 -1.54 -5.18 16.42
C ASP A 189 -1.80 -5.82 17.77
N GLU A 190 -1.02 -6.84 18.14
CA GLU A 190 -1.11 -7.45 19.48
C GLU A 190 -0.70 -6.48 20.59
N LEU A 191 0.32 -5.68 20.36
CA LEU A 191 0.86 -4.73 21.33
C LEU A 191 -0.09 -3.56 21.61
N THR A 192 -0.87 -3.13 20.61
CA THR A 192 -1.84 -2.03 20.75
C THR A 192 -3.28 -2.48 20.93
N LYS A 193 -3.55 -3.79 20.88
CA LYS A 193 -4.88 -4.35 21.15
C LYS A 193 -5.26 -4.09 22.61
N LYS A 194 -6.36 -3.37 22.80
CA LYS A 194 -6.96 -3.12 24.11
C LYS A 194 -7.69 -4.35 24.62
N ASP A 195 -7.62 -4.60 25.93
CA ASP A 195 -8.45 -5.58 26.62
C ASP A 195 -9.84 -5.00 26.99
N GLU A 196 -10.64 -5.77 27.71
CA GLU A 196 -11.98 -5.39 28.19
C GLU A 196 -11.97 -4.13 29.08
N ASN A 197 -10.82 -3.79 29.68
CA ASN A 197 -10.63 -2.61 30.53
C ASN A 197 -9.97 -1.45 29.76
N GLU A 198 -9.98 -1.51 28.42
CA GLU A 198 -9.34 -0.55 27.52
C GLU A 198 -7.81 -0.39 27.65
N LYS A 199 -7.11 -1.32 28.30
CA LYS A 199 -5.66 -1.26 28.46
C LYS A 199 -4.98 -2.03 27.33
N ASP A 200 -4.02 -1.39 26.66
CA ASP A 200 -3.12 -2.08 25.73
C ASP A 200 -2.03 -2.86 26.50
N MET A 201 -1.10 -3.51 25.78
CA MET A 201 -0.06 -4.32 26.42
C MET A 201 0.84 -3.49 27.35
N PHE A 202 0.99 -2.18 27.10
CA PHE A 202 1.75 -1.25 27.95
C PHE A 202 0.98 -0.84 29.21
N GLY A 203 -0.35 -0.77 29.15
CA GLY A 203 -1.19 -0.51 30.31
C GLY A 203 -1.42 -1.72 31.22
N GLN A 204 -1.14 -2.94 30.72
CA GLN A 204 -1.34 -4.21 31.43
C GLN A 204 -0.09 -4.65 32.21
N ASN A 205 0.45 -3.76 33.07
CA ASN A 205 1.64 -4.01 33.90
C ASN A 205 1.53 -5.24 34.81
N ASP A 206 0.31 -5.70 35.11
CA ASP A 206 0.06 -6.90 35.92
C ASP A 206 0.31 -8.20 35.14
N LYS A 207 0.26 -8.15 33.80
CA LYS A 207 0.43 -9.32 32.91
C LYS A 207 1.74 -9.31 32.13
N TYR A 208 2.25 -8.12 31.80
CA TYR A 208 3.41 -7.96 30.92
C TYR A 208 4.53 -7.14 31.56
N ASN A 209 5.77 -7.58 31.38
CA ASN A 209 6.96 -6.75 31.62
C ASN A 209 7.48 -6.26 30.27
N MET A 210 7.42 -4.95 30.02
CA MET A 210 7.99 -4.34 28.81
C MET A 210 9.43 -3.95 29.08
N LEU A 211 10.40 -4.67 28.52
CA LEU A 211 11.83 -4.56 28.84
C LEU A 211 12.59 -3.92 27.68
N ASP A 212 13.10 -2.70 27.87
CA ASP A 212 13.97 -2.03 26.90
C ASP A 212 15.43 -2.34 27.22
N VAL A 213 16.10 -3.07 26.32
CA VAL A 213 17.43 -3.63 26.60
C VAL A 213 18.57 -2.87 25.95
N ARG A 214 18.29 -1.68 25.41
CA ARG A 214 19.30 -0.77 24.88
C ARG A 214 20.20 -0.27 26.01
N PRO A 215 21.39 0.30 25.70
CA PRO A 215 22.19 1.02 26.68
C PRO A 215 21.35 2.03 27.47
N ALA A 216 21.59 2.16 28.78
CA ALA A 216 20.77 3.00 29.67
C ALA A 216 20.70 4.46 29.18
N ASN A 217 21.82 4.98 28.69
CA ASN A 217 21.91 6.30 28.07
C ASN A 217 21.07 6.46 26.79
N GLN A 218 20.82 5.39 26.02
CA GLN A 218 19.87 5.40 24.90
C GLN A 218 18.40 5.35 25.34
N PHE A 219 18.13 4.81 26.53
CA PHE A 219 16.81 4.80 27.15
C PHE A 219 16.46 6.16 27.77
N THR A 220 17.42 6.80 28.44
CA THR A 220 17.21 8.05 29.17
C THR A 220 17.15 9.30 28.30
N GLY A 221 17.88 9.35 27.18
CA GLY A 221 18.01 10.62 26.45
C GLY A 221 19.40 10.93 25.94
N GLU A 222 20.41 10.36 26.60
CA GLU A 222 21.75 10.91 26.65
C GLU A 222 22.62 10.55 25.44
N VAL A 223 22.37 9.42 24.77
CA VAL A 223 23.17 8.96 23.63
C VAL A 223 22.28 8.49 22.48
N GLU A 224 22.74 8.75 21.27
CA GLU A 224 22.09 8.35 20.03
C GLU A 224 21.98 6.83 19.88
N THR A 225 20.94 6.39 19.18
CA THR A 225 20.64 4.97 19.02
C THR A 225 21.44 4.24 17.94
N GLY A 226 22.24 4.95 17.14
CA GLY A 226 23.04 4.39 16.05
C GLY A 226 22.24 3.94 14.81
N LEU A 227 20.93 4.14 14.82
CA LEU A 227 20.11 4.30 13.60
C LEU A 227 20.28 5.76 13.14
N ASP A 228 20.33 5.99 11.82
CA ASP A 228 20.77 7.24 11.14
C ASP A 228 20.72 8.54 11.99
N PRO A 229 21.81 9.33 12.06
CA PRO A 229 22.09 10.37 13.06
C PRO A 229 21.15 11.60 13.09
N MET A 230 20.05 11.62 12.33
CA MET A 230 19.02 12.66 12.40
C MET A 230 17.76 12.18 13.13
N ASN A 231 17.95 11.56 14.30
CA ASN A 231 17.24 11.86 15.56
C ASN A 231 16.72 10.66 16.36
N VAL A 232 17.52 10.23 17.34
CA VAL A 232 17.01 9.80 18.65
C VAL A 232 18.05 10.17 19.71
N ASN A 233 17.95 11.37 20.28
CA ASN A 233 18.45 11.56 21.65
C ASN A 233 17.39 10.96 22.58
N GLY A 234 17.82 9.95 23.34
CA GLY A 234 17.01 8.91 23.95
C GLY A 234 15.55 9.22 24.29
N ALA A 235 14.72 8.28 23.85
CA ALA A 235 13.32 8.19 24.19
C ALA A 235 13.01 6.72 24.48
N HIS A 236 12.33 6.48 25.59
CA HIS A 236 11.79 5.17 25.97
C HIS A 236 10.26 5.19 25.88
N ILE A 237 9.67 4.01 25.83
CA ILE A 237 8.22 3.86 25.81
C ILE A 237 7.70 3.97 27.24
N SER A 238 6.64 4.74 27.44
CA SER A 238 6.01 4.87 28.76
C SER A 238 5.59 3.48 29.28
N GLY A 239 5.94 3.17 30.52
CA GLY A 239 5.73 1.84 31.13
C GLY A 239 6.83 0.82 30.81
N ALA A 240 7.76 1.10 29.90
CA ALA A 240 8.92 0.24 29.68
C ALA A 240 9.95 0.36 30.81
N ILE A 241 10.52 -0.76 31.21
CA ILE A 241 11.58 -0.87 32.22
C ILE A 241 12.92 -0.92 31.48
N SER A 242 13.83 0.00 31.82
CA SER A 242 15.20 -0.03 31.30
C SER A 242 15.95 -1.22 31.90
N LEU A 243 16.39 -2.15 31.03
CA LEU A 243 17.12 -3.35 31.40
C LEU A 243 18.26 -3.62 30.39
N PRO A 244 19.32 -2.79 30.38
CA PRO A 244 20.37 -2.86 29.37
C PRO A 244 21.01 -4.26 29.26
N ALA A 245 21.13 -4.77 28.04
CA ALA A 245 21.68 -6.11 27.78
C ALA A 245 23.11 -6.29 28.33
N LEU A 246 23.89 -5.20 28.39
CA LEU A 246 25.25 -5.17 28.94
C LEU A 246 25.30 -5.63 30.41
N GLU A 247 24.24 -5.42 31.18
CA GLU A 247 24.22 -5.78 32.60
C GLU A 247 24.19 -7.29 32.83
N PHE A 248 23.86 -8.10 31.82
CA PHE A 248 23.94 -9.56 31.88
C PHE A 248 25.33 -10.10 31.47
N MET A 249 26.26 -9.21 31.12
CA MET A 249 27.60 -9.58 30.67
C MET A 249 28.65 -9.28 31.75
N ASN A 250 29.68 -10.11 31.80
CA ASN A 250 30.92 -9.87 32.53
C ASN A 250 31.87 -8.98 31.70
N LYS A 251 32.87 -8.39 32.38
CA LYS A 251 33.90 -7.55 31.73
C LYS A 251 34.74 -8.31 30.70
N ASP A 252 34.87 -9.62 30.87
CA ASP A 252 35.58 -10.52 29.96
C ASP A 252 34.74 -10.93 28.73
N GLY A 253 33.50 -10.43 28.59
CA GLY A 253 32.60 -10.74 27.48
C GLY A 253 31.80 -12.03 27.63
N THR A 254 31.91 -12.73 28.77
CA THR A 254 31.07 -13.90 29.08
C THR A 254 29.73 -13.49 29.71
N PHE A 255 28.73 -14.37 29.70
CA PHE A 255 27.51 -14.15 30.48
C PHE A 255 27.79 -14.25 31.98
N LYS A 256 27.06 -13.45 32.77
CA LYS A 256 26.99 -13.62 34.23
C LYS A 256 26.45 -14.98 34.60
N ASP A 257 26.82 -15.43 35.79
CA ASP A 257 26.28 -16.62 36.42
C ASP A 257 24.84 -16.41 36.91
N GLU A 258 24.24 -17.47 37.43
CA GLU A 258 22.84 -17.47 37.88
C GLU A 258 22.58 -16.39 38.94
N GLU A 259 23.46 -16.27 39.93
CA GLU A 259 23.36 -15.25 40.99
C GLU A 259 23.47 -13.84 40.42
N GLY A 260 24.43 -13.60 39.51
CA GLY A 260 24.62 -12.30 38.87
C GLY A 260 23.43 -11.86 38.03
N VAL A 261 22.78 -12.78 37.31
CA VAL A 261 21.57 -12.46 36.53
C VAL A 261 20.37 -12.23 37.45
N LYS A 262 20.19 -13.04 38.50
CA LYS A 262 19.12 -12.83 39.51
C LYS A 262 19.24 -11.45 40.16
N ALA A 263 20.46 -11.06 40.56
CA ALA A 263 20.72 -9.75 41.13
C ALA A 263 20.37 -8.59 40.19
N VAL A 264 20.54 -8.75 38.87
CA VAL A 264 20.16 -7.72 37.87
C VAL A 264 18.64 -7.56 37.77
N LEU A 265 17.89 -8.67 37.85
CA LEU A 265 16.42 -8.67 37.79
C LEU A 265 15.79 -8.15 39.09
N GLU A 266 16.30 -8.60 40.24
CA GLU A 266 15.83 -8.20 41.58
C GLU A 266 16.00 -6.69 41.81
N ARG A 267 17.13 -6.11 41.37
CA ARG A 267 17.37 -4.66 41.46
C ARG A 267 16.26 -3.81 40.83
N ARG A 268 15.53 -4.36 39.86
CA ARG A 268 14.47 -3.69 39.11
C ARG A 268 13.07 -4.23 39.41
N ASN A 269 12.94 -5.10 40.41
CA ASN A 269 11.68 -5.75 40.80
C ASN A 269 10.95 -6.40 39.61
N ILE A 270 11.70 -7.07 38.71
CA ILE A 270 11.12 -7.73 37.54
C ILE A 270 10.49 -9.06 37.98
N ASP A 271 9.16 -9.14 37.88
CA ASP A 271 8.40 -10.36 38.15
C ASP A 271 8.49 -11.34 36.97
N THR A 272 9.33 -12.37 37.10
CA THR A 272 9.57 -13.37 36.04
C THR A 272 8.38 -14.31 35.79
N SER A 273 7.32 -14.26 36.61
CA SER A 273 6.08 -15.00 36.37
C SER A 273 5.21 -14.39 35.26
N LYS A 274 5.39 -13.09 34.98
CA LYS A 274 4.71 -12.37 33.89
C LYS A 274 5.29 -12.69 32.52
N THR A 275 4.57 -12.33 31.46
CA THR A 275 5.12 -12.41 30.10
C THR A 275 6.10 -11.26 29.87
N ASN A 276 7.35 -11.58 29.54
CA ASN A 276 8.42 -10.60 29.37
C ASN A 276 8.60 -10.28 27.88
N VAL A 277 8.33 -9.03 27.51
CA VAL A 277 8.47 -8.54 26.13
C VAL A 277 9.75 -7.72 26.03
N THR A 278 10.76 -8.23 25.34
CA THR A 278 12.02 -7.51 25.14
C THR A 278 11.99 -6.67 23.85
N SER A 279 12.62 -5.50 23.90
CA SER A 279 12.76 -4.61 22.75
C SER A 279 14.14 -3.96 22.70
N CYS A 280 14.64 -3.76 21.48
CA CYS A 280 15.79 -2.89 21.18
C CYS A 280 15.66 -2.33 19.75
N ASN A 281 16.69 -1.64 19.25
CA ASN A 281 16.64 -0.96 17.94
C ASN A 281 16.33 -1.89 16.76
N ALA A 282 16.92 -3.10 16.71
CA ALA A 282 16.78 -4.06 15.60
C ALA A 282 16.51 -5.51 16.07
N GLY A 283 16.05 -5.68 17.31
CA GLY A 283 15.82 -7.00 17.90
C GLY A 283 17.08 -7.89 17.98
N ILE A 284 18.26 -7.31 18.16
CA ILE A 284 19.54 -8.03 18.34
C ILE A 284 19.94 -8.05 19.82
N GLN A 285 20.05 -6.90 20.48
CA GLN A 285 20.32 -6.87 21.93
C GLN A 285 19.20 -7.56 22.75
N ALA A 286 17.96 -7.51 22.26
CA ALA A 286 16.80 -8.20 22.85
C ALA A 286 17.01 -9.71 23.01
N THR A 287 17.78 -10.34 22.10
CA THR A 287 18.03 -11.78 22.15
C THR A 287 19.03 -12.17 23.23
N ILE A 288 19.95 -11.27 23.63
CA ILE A 288 20.86 -11.49 24.77
C ILE A 288 20.06 -11.66 26.06
N THR A 289 19.21 -10.67 26.37
CA THR A 289 18.40 -10.68 27.60
C THR A 289 17.44 -11.86 27.61
N SER A 290 16.79 -12.14 26.47
CA SER A 290 15.91 -13.31 26.31
C SER A 290 16.64 -14.64 26.54
N PHE A 291 17.85 -14.79 25.99
CA PHE A 291 18.68 -15.98 26.20
C PHE A 291 19.09 -16.15 27.67
N CYS A 292 19.55 -15.08 28.33
CA CYS A 292 19.98 -15.13 29.74
C CYS A 292 18.82 -15.55 30.67
N MET A 293 17.65 -14.93 30.50
CA MET A 293 16.47 -15.24 31.31
C MET A 293 16.02 -16.68 31.08
N GLU A 294 15.97 -17.16 29.84
CA GLU A 294 15.58 -18.54 29.53
C GLU A 294 16.59 -19.61 29.92
N ASN A 295 17.86 -19.24 30.09
CA ASN A 295 18.90 -20.15 30.58
C ASN A 295 18.72 -20.45 32.07
N ILE A 296 18.27 -19.46 32.85
CA ILE A 296 18.11 -19.59 34.31
C ILE A 296 16.69 -19.97 34.70
N TYR A 297 15.69 -19.47 33.97
CA TYR A 297 14.28 -19.73 34.18
C TYR A 297 13.70 -20.48 32.98
N PRO A 298 13.76 -21.82 32.93
CA PRO A 298 13.31 -22.59 31.77
C PRO A 298 11.84 -22.39 31.38
N LYS A 299 11.00 -21.94 32.33
CA LYS A 299 9.56 -21.70 32.15
C LYS A 299 9.20 -20.22 31.90
N VAL A 300 10.18 -19.31 31.81
CA VAL A 300 9.90 -17.89 31.60
C VAL A 300 9.31 -17.65 30.21
N ALA A 301 8.20 -16.92 30.15
CA ALA A 301 7.55 -16.57 28.89
C ALA A 301 8.25 -15.33 28.30
N MET A 302 9.15 -15.55 27.34
CA MET A 302 9.79 -14.48 26.58
C MET A 302 9.07 -14.23 25.27
N ARG A 303 8.81 -12.96 24.95
CA ARG A 303 8.42 -12.50 23.63
C ARG A 303 9.31 -11.34 23.20
N MET A 304 9.45 -11.11 21.90
CA MET A 304 10.26 -10.01 21.35
C MET A 304 9.41 -9.10 20.48
N TRP A 305 9.49 -7.80 20.67
CA TRP A 305 8.80 -6.84 19.80
C TRP A 305 9.77 -6.23 18.78
N SER A 306 9.38 -6.29 17.50
CA SER A 306 10.01 -5.62 16.35
C SER A 306 9.01 -4.62 15.76
N VAL A 307 9.42 -3.37 15.51
CA VAL A 307 8.53 -2.30 15.04
C VAL A 307 8.21 -2.46 13.55
N SER A 308 6.92 -2.55 13.19
CA SER A 308 6.24 -1.71 12.17
C SER A 308 4.88 -2.28 11.73
N LEU A 309 3.76 -1.72 12.22
CA LEU A 309 2.44 -1.73 11.51
C LEU A 309 1.64 -0.45 11.87
N THR A 310 2.14 0.72 11.49
CA THR A 310 1.37 1.99 11.64
C THR A 310 0.65 2.39 10.35
N LEU A 311 0.73 1.58 9.28
CA LEU A 311 0.02 1.92 8.04
C LEU A 311 -1.50 1.80 8.20
N GLN A 312 -2.04 0.79 8.89
CA GLN A 312 -3.49 0.52 8.99
C GLN A 312 -4.32 1.71 9.52
N LYS A 313 -3.76 2.52 10.43
CA LYS A 313 -4.48 3.62 11.10
C LYS A 313 -4.67 4.86 10.22
N LEU A 314 -3.87 5.04 9.16
CA LEU A 314 -4.08 6.13 8.21
C LEU A 314 -5.16 5.82 7.17
N PHE A 315 -5.43 4.54 6.88
CA PHE A 315 -6.34 4.14 5.79
C PHE A 315 -7.82 4.42 6.06
N ASN A 316 -8.25 4.47 7.33
CA ASN A 316 -9.66 4.70 7.67
C ASN A 316 -10.13 6.16 7.55
N ALA A 317 -9.20 7.11 7.40
CA ALA A 317 -9.52 8.53 7.22
C ALA A 317 -9.87 8.88 5.75
N LEU A 318 -9.27 8.17 4.79
CA LEU A 318 -9.30 8.49 3.36
C LEU A 318 -10.48 7.87 2.59
N PHE A 319 -11.21 6.95 3.21
CA PHE A 319 -12.24 6.13 2.57
C PHE A 319 -13.53 6.90 2.18
N ARG A 320 -13.61 8.21 2.41
CA ARG A 320 -14.90 8.94 2.50
C ARG A 320 -15.18 9.91 1.36
N GLU A 321 -14.22 10.16 0.48
CA GLU A 321 -14.34 11.23 -0.52
C GLU A 321 -15.05 10.84 -1.81
N VAL A 322 -15.06 9.56 -2.15
CA VAL A 322 -15.57 9.14 -3.45
C VAL A 322 -17.08 8.88 -3.41
N LEU A 323 -17.71 8.78 -2.22
CA LEU A 323 -19.17 8.58 -2.08
C LEU A 323 -20.00 9.64 -2.81
N LYS A 324 -19.51 10.88 -2.82
CA LYS A 324 -20.22 12.07 -3.32
C LYS A 324 -20.30 12.09 -4.85
N GLN A 325 -19.33 11.46 -5.52
CA GLN A 325 -19.23 11.49 -6.98
C GLN A 325 -20.05 10.37 -7.65
N ILE A 326 -20.37 9.31 -6.92
CA ILE A 326 -21.17 8.17 -7.39
C ILE A 326 -22.67 8.41 -7.19
N PHE A 327 -23.02 9.29 -6.25
CA PHE A 327 -24.39 9.59 -5.90
C PHE A 327 -25.31 9.97 -7.08
N PRO A 328 -24.84 10.67 -8.14
CA PRO A 328 -25.66 10.90 -9.35
C PRO A 328 -26.23 9.63 -9.99
N ILE A 329 -25.53 8.48 -9.92
CA ILE A 329 -26.04 7.21 -10.45
C ILE A 329 -27.36 6.82 -9.76
N TYR A 330 -27.42 7.01 -8.44
CA TYR A 330 -28.60 6.71 -7.62
C TYR A 330 -29.68 7.79 -7.74
N LEU A 331 -29.27 9.06 -7.88
CA LEU A 331 -30.18 10.19 -8.07
C LEU A 331 -30.96 10.09 -9.39
N ASN A 332 -30.27 9.63 -10.44
CA ASN A 332 -30.80 9.52 -11.80
C ASN A 332 -31.51 8.19 -12.07
N TYR A 333 -31.47 7.25 -11.12
CA TYR A 333 -32.03 5.92 -11.29
C TYR A 333 -33.53 5.99 -11.62
N VAL A 334 -33.96 5.22 -12.63
CA VAL A 334 -35.35 5.13 -13.06
C VAL A 334 -35.83 3.68 -12.94
N PRO A 335 -36.75 3.37 -12.00
CA PRO A 335 -37.36 2.05 -11.90
C PRO A 335 -38.28 1.77 -13.10
N LYS A 336 -38.50 0.49 -13.41
CA LYS A 336 -39.51 0.07 -14.41
C LYS A 336 -40.92 0.31 -13.86
N TRP A 337 -41.88 0.63 -14.72
CA TRP A 337 -43.28 0.93 -14.34
C TRP A 337 -44.29 0.06 -15.09
N LYS A 338 -45.48 -0.09 -14.50
CA LYS A 338 -46.67 -0.67 -15.13
C LYS A 338 -47.92 0.14 -14.78
N CYS A 339 -48.95 0.07 -15.61
CA CYS A 339 -50.24 0.73 -15.36
C CYS A 339 -51.24 -0.28 -14.81
N SER A 340 -51.92 0.05 -13.70
CA SER A 340 -52.90 -0.83 -13.05
C SER A 340 -54.31 -0.69 -13.62
N SER A 341 -54.63 0.39 -14.33
CA SER A 341 -55.98 0.69 -14.84
C SER A 341 -56.11 0.48 -16.35
N SER A 342 -57.20 -0.16 -16.79
CA SER A 342 -57.61 -0.20 -18.20
C SER A 342 -58.09 1.19 -18.64
N LEU A 343 -57.38 1.83 -19.58
CA LEU A 343 -57.84 3.03 -20.27
C LEU A 343 -58.87 2.66 -21.35
N LYS A 344 -59.77 3.60 -21.67
CA LYS A 344 -60.96 3.47 -22.54
C LYS A 344 -60.72 2.94 -23.97
N ASN A 345 -59.49 2.68 -24.38
CA ASN A 345 -59.13 1.92 -25.57
C ASN A 345 -58.39 0.65 -25.12
N GLU A 346 -58.95 -0.53 -25.41
CA GLU A 346 -58.54 -1.86 -24.93
C GLU A 346 -57.11 -2.32 -25.28
N THR A 347 -56.17 -1.44 -25.67
CA THR A 347 -54.88 -1.83 -26.26
C THR A 347 -53.62 -1.54 -25.43
N LEU A 348 -53.70 -0.96 -24.22
CA LEU A 348 -52.50 -0.60 -23.43
C LEU A 348 -52.58 -1.02 -21.95
N ILE A 349 -52.99 -2.25 -21.67
CA ILE A 349 -52.68 -2.90 -20.39
C ILE A 349 -51.29 -3.53 -20.52
N SER A 350 -50.28 -2.91 -19.90
CA SER A 350 -48.94 -3.50 -19.77
C SER A 350 -48.84 -4.23 -18.45
N ASP A 351 -49.08 -5.55 -18.44
CA ASP A 351 -48.83 -6.41 -17.27
C ASP A 351 -47.33 -6.57 -16.95
N VAL A 352 -46.48 -6.17 -17.90
CA VAL A 352 -45.02 -6.25 -17.81
C VAL A 352 -44.46 -4.91 -17.32
N PHE A 353 -43.52 -4.97 -16.38
CA PHE A 353 -42.73 -3.81 -15.97
C PHE A 353 -41.75 -3.43 -17.08
N ASP A 354 -41.95 -2.26 -17.70
CA ASP A 354 -41.12 -1.75 -18.79
C ASP A 354 -40.85 -0.25 -18.62
N LYS A 355 -40.00 0.33 -19.48
CA LYS A 355 -39.69 1.77 -19.56
C LYS A 355 -40.40 2.46 -20.74
N ASN A 356 -41.58 1.99 -21.11
CA ASN A 356 -42.33 2.54 -22.24
C ASN A 356 -42.94 3.92 -21.89
N CYS A 357 -42.50 4.95 -22.61
CA CYS A 357 -42.92 6.33 -22.41
C CYS A 357 -44.37 6.62 -22.82
N ASP A 358 -44.94 5.84 -23.73
CA ASP A 358 -46.34 6.02 -24.13
C ASP A 358 -47.28 5.57 -23.01
N VAL A 359 -46.98 4.42 -22.39
CA VAL A 359 -47.67 3.93 -21.18
C VAL A 359 -47.54 4.92 -20.02
N TYR A 360 -46.37 5.54 -19.85
CA TYR A 360 -46.14 6.52 -18.78
C TYR A 360 -46.98 7.80 -18.93
N ARG A 361 -47.23 8.24 -20.17
CA ARG A 361 -47.98 9.46 -20.47
C ARG A 361 -49.49 9.26 -20.39
N GLU A 362 -49.97 8.10 -20.82
CA GLU A 362 -51.39 7.82 -20.93
C GLU A 362 -52.00 7.33 -19.62
N CYS A 363 -51.22 6.66 -18.76
CA CYS A 363 -51.69 6.15 -17.47
C CYS A 363 -51.94 7.28 -16.45
N PRO A 364 -53.09 7.31 -15.75
CA PRO A 364 -53.29 8.17 -14.59
C PRO A 364 -52.20 7.93 -13.54
N LYS A 365 -51.66 9.01 -12.96
CA LYS A 365 -50.52 8.92 -12.01
C LYS A 365 -50.84 8.10 -10.76
N GLU A 366 -52.11 8.03 -10.36
CA GLU A 366 -52.60 7.27 -9.21
C GLU A 366 -52.58 5.75 -9.45
N ASP A 367 -52.62 5.32 -10.72
CA ASP A 367 -52.67 3.93 -11.14
C ASP A 367 -51.31 3.40 -11.63
N LEU A 368 -50.26 4.24 -11.59
CA LEU A 368 -48.92 3.88 -12.05
C LEU A 368 -48.12 3.20 -10.93
N ILE A 369 -47.83 1.90 -11.12
CA ILE A 369 -47.10 1.08 -10.15
C ILE A 369 -45.65 0.97 -10.60
N PHE A 370 -44.73 1.51 -9.79
CA PHE A 370 -43.29 1.27 -9.93
C PHE A 370 -42.89 -0.02 -9.22
N ASN A 371 -41.90 -0.73 -9.76
CA ASN A 371 -41.36 -1.92 -9.11
C ASN A 371 -40.80 -1.56 -7.72
N SER A 372 -41.37 -2.14 -6.65
CA SER A 372 -41.18 -1.73 -5.24
C SER A 372 -39.83 -2.12 -4.64
N ASP A 373 -39.06 -3.00 -5.28
CA ASP A 373 -37.70 -3.39 -4.85
C ASP A 373 -36.63 -2.35 -5.24
N ALA A 374 -37.06 -1.17 -5.72
CA ALA A 374 -36.22 -0.19 -6.37
C ALA A 374 -36.01 1.06 -5.50
N PHE A 375 -34.77 1.59 -5.49
CA PHE A 375 -34.38 2.78 -4.75
C PHE A 375 -35.21 4.00 -5.16
N LYS A 376 -35.82 4.71 -4.19
CA LYS A 376 -36.60 5.92 -4.46
C LYS A 376 -35.65 7.08 -4.79
N SER A 377 -35.60 7.44 -6.08
CA SER A 377 -34.68 8.44 -6.62
C SER A 377 -35.32 9.83 -6.70
N ALA A 378 -34.49 10.88 -6.82
CA ALA A 378 -35.00 12.23 -7.05
C ALA A 378 -35.68 12.35 -8.41
N ASN A 379 -35.23 11.57 -9.40
CA ASN A 379 -35.91 11.48 -10.69
C ASN A 379 -37.37 10.99 -10.52
N GLN A 380 -37.58 9.94 -9.72
CA GLN A 380 -38.93 9.44 -9.43
C GLN A 380 -39.78 10.48 -8.68
N GLU A 381 -39.20 11.18 -7.69
CA GLU A 381 -39.92 12.18 -6.89
C GLU A 381 -40.33 13.42 -7.69
N PHE A 382 -39.42 13.96 -8.51
CA PHE A 382 -39.67 15.14 -9.33
C PHE A 382 -40.22 14.82 -10.74
N GLN A 383 -40.39 13.53 -11.06
CA GLN A 383 -40.99 13.02 -12.29
C GLN A 383 -40.24 13.42 -13.58
N TRP A 384 -38.91 13.39 -13.58
CA TRP A 384 -38.08 13.72 -14.76
C TRP A 384 -37.93 12.56 -15.77
N THR A 385 -39.04 11.94 -16.12
CA THR A 385 -39.08 10.82 -17.07
C THR A 385 -39.58 11.27 -18.45
N CYS A 386 -39.15 10.57 -19.50
CA CYS A 386 -39.58 10.78 -20.88
C CYS A 386 -39.35 12.21 -21.41
N SER A 387 -40.38 13.07 -21.48
CA SER A 387 -40.25 14.43 -22.03
C SER A 387 -39.33 15.35 -21.22
N GLU A 388 -39.12 15.04 -19.95
CA GLU A 388 -38.27 15.81 -19.04
C GLU A 388 -36.93 15.12 -18.72
N SER A 389 -36.56 14.04 -19.43
CA SER A 389 -35.31 13.29 -19.20
C SER A 389 -34.05 14.15 -19.31
N ILE A 390 -34.08 15.18 -20.16
CA ILE A 390 -33.00 16.16 -20.33
C ILE A 390 -32.62 16.84 -18.99
N ILE A 391 -33.57 17.01 -18.07
CA ILE A 391 -33.32 17.61 -16.75
C ILE A 391 -32.38 16.71 -15.93
N VAL A 392 -32.50 15.39 -16.02
CA VAL A 392 -31.64 14.40 -15.33
C VAL A 392 -30.19 14.54 -15.80
N SER A 393 -30.01 14.61 -17.12
CA SER A 393 -28.72 14.83 -17.75
C SER A 393 -28.14 16.20 -17.35
N PHE A 394 -28.96 17.24 -17.30
CA PHE A 394 -28.57 18.58 -16.87
C PHE A 394 -28.14 18.65 -15.39
N VAL A 395 -28.81 17.93 -14.48
CA VAL A 395 -28.41 17.81 -13.06
C VAL A 395 -27.01 17.20 -12.92
N SER A 396 -26.67 16.22 -13.77
CA SER A 396 -25.35 15.60 -13.77
C SER A 396 -24.29 16.53 -14.37
N MET A 397 -24.63 17.20 -15.48
CA MET A 397 -23.74 18.18 -16.14
C MET A 397 -23.39 19.33 -15.20
N ILE A 398 -24.35 19.90 -14.46
CA ILE A 398 -24.06 21.02 -13.56
C ILE A 398 -23.14 20.59 -12.41
N GLN A 399 -23.29 19.36 -11.91
CA GLN A 399 -22.38 18.82 -10.89
C GLN A 399 -20.97 18.63 -11.45
N TYR A 400 -20.82 18.06 -12.66
CA TYR A 400 -19.50 17.90 -13.30
C TYR A 400 -18.87 19.24 -13.70
N PHE A 401 -19.67 20.22 -14.09
CA PHE A 401 -19.21 21.59 -14.28
C PHE A 401 -18.71 22.20 -12.97
N GLY A 402 -19.42 21.96 -11.87
CA GLY A 402 -18.95 22.28 -10.52
C GLY A 402 -17.59 21.64 -10.21
N VAL A 403 -17.40 20.35 -10.53
CA VAL A 403 -16.11 19.64 -10.34
C VAL A 403 -14.99 20.32 -11.11
N LEU A 404 -15.22 20.71 -12.36
CA LEU A 404 -14.26 21.44 -13.20
C LEU A 404 -13.87 22.79 -12.56
N CYS A 405 -14.86 23.61 -12.21
CA CYS A 405 -14.61 24.91 -11.58
C CYS A 405 -13.90 24.76 -10.23
N GLY A 406 -14.31 23.77 -9.42
CA GLY A 406 -13.75 23.52 -8.10
C GLY A 406 -12.30 23.06 -8.16
N ALA A 407 -11.95 22.19 -9.12
CA ALA A 407 -10.59 21.74 -9.34
C ALA A 407 -9.64 22.90 -9.68
N LEU A 408 -10.07 23.84 -10.53
CA LEU A 408 -9.30 25.02 -10.91
C LEU A 408 -9.19 26.03 -9.75
N LEU A 409 -10.32 26.41 -9.18
CA LEU A 409 -10.40 27.43 -8.12
C LEU A 409 -9.64 26.99 -6.88
N TYR A 410 -9.97 25.81 -6.35
CA TYR A 410 -9.41 25.35 -5.08
C TYR A 410 -7.97 24.86 -5.21
N GLY A 411 -7.54 24.43 -6.40
CA GLY A 411 -6.12 24.18 -6.67
C GLY A 411 -5.27 25.43 -6.38
N CYS A 412 -5.63 26.56 -6.99
CA CYS A 412 -4.95 27.84 -6.78
C CYS A 412 -5.07 28.33 -5.33
N LEU A 413 -6.27 28.21 -4.72
CA LEU A 413 -6.47 28.62 -3.33
C LEU A 413 -5.65 27.76 -2.36
N GLY A 414 -5.53 26.46 -2.62
CA GLY A 414 -4.70 25.54 -1.82
C GLY A 414 -3.22 25.88 -1.89
N ASP A 415 -2.72 26.34 -3.05
CA ASP A 415 -1.34 26.81 -3.20
C ASP A 415 -1.09 28.13 -2.48
N HIS A 416 -2.11 28.99 -2.40
CA HIS A 416 -2.00 30.31 -1.79
C HIS A 416 -2.16 30.27 -0.26
N PHE A 417 -3.29 29.75 0.21
CA PHE A 417 -3.74 29.78 1.60
C PHE A 417 -3.32 28.57 2.44
N GLY A 418 -2.87 27.48 1.81
CA GLY A 418 -2.47 26.24 2.48
C GLY A 418 -3.41 25.07 2.19
N ARG A 419 -2.90 23.85 2.34
CA ARG A 419 -3.62 22.62 2.01
C ARG A 419 -4.67 22.27 3.06
N LYS A 420 -4.32 22.38 4.35
CA LYS A 420 -5.20 22.06 5.48
C LYS A 420 -6.46 22.93 5.57
N PRO A 421 -6.39 24.28 5.57
CA PRO A 421 -7.59 25.12 5.75
C PRO A 421 -8.55 25.00 4.56
N ILE A 422 -8.01 24.92 3.35
CA ILE A 422 -8.80 24.74 2.13
C ILE A 422 -9.44 23.35 2.11
N SER A 423 -8.72 22.30 2.49
CA SER A 423 -9.29 20.95 2.65
C SER A 423 -10.45 20.93 3.64
N PHE A 424 -10.30 21.54 4.82
CA PHE A 424 -11.37 21.63 5.82
C PHE A 424 -12.61 22.36 5.28
N PHE A 425 -12.42 23.52 4.65
CA PHE A 425 -13.50 24.31 4.08
C PHE A 425 -14.27 23.54 3.01
N ILE A 426 -13.56 22.89 2.08
CA ILE A 426 -14.15 22.11 0.99
C ILE A 426 -14.97 20.94 1.52
N LEU A 427 -14.45 20.22 2.51
CA LEU A 427 -15.14 19.09 3.12
C LEU A 427 -16.37 19.53 3.90
N ALA A 428 -16.28 20.63 4.65
CA ALA A 428 -17.40 21.23 5.36
C ALA A 428 -18.50 21.67 4.38
N LEU A 429 -18.13 22.33 3.29
CA LEU A 429 -19.04 22.77 2.24
C LEU A 429 -19.74 21.57 1.57
N GLY A 430 -19.00 20.50 1.28
CA GLY A 430 -19.55 19.26 0.71
C GLY A 430 -20.52 18.56 1.67
N LEU A 431 -20.17 18.50 2.96
CA LEU A 431 -21.03 17.93 4.00
C LEU A 431 -22.34 18.71 4.15
N LEU A 432 -22.24 20.03 4.29
CA LEU A 432 -23.41 20.90 4.46
C LEU A 432 -24.33 20.86 3.24
N SER A 433 -23.75 20.87 2.03
CA SER A 433 -24.53 20.80 0.79
C SER A 433 -25.25 19.46 0.61
N LEU A 434 -24.66 18.33 1.02
CA LEU A 434 -25.32 17.02 0.98
C LEU A 434 -26.48 16.91 1.97
N ILE A 435 -26.29 17.37 3.20
CA ILE A 435 -27.36 17.38 4.22
C ILE A 435 -28.50 18.30 3.77
N THR A 436 -28.16 19.51 3.30
CA THR A 436 -29.16 20.49 2.84
C THR A 436 -29.93 19.97 1.62
N SER A 437 -29.28 19.19 0.73
CA SER A 437 -29.92 18.61 -0.46
C SER A 437 -31.13 17.73 -0.10
N ALA A 438 -31.10 17.07 1.06
CA ALA A 438 -32.19 16.20 1.51
C ALA A 438 -33.46 16.96 1.93
N PHE A 439 -33.36 18.26 2.24
CA PHE A 439 -34.49 19.07 2.72
C PHE A 439 -35.10 19.95 1.63
N VAL A 440 -34.53 19.94 0.43
CA VAL A 440 -35.00 20.82 -0.66
C VAL A 440 -36.34 20.35 -1.22
N PRO A 441 -37.37 21.22 -1.32
CA PRO A 441 -38.65 20.88 -1.91
C PRO A 441 -38.73 21.14 -3.43
N ASN A 442 -37.80 21.92 -4.00
CA ASN A 442 -37.84 22.33 -5.41
C ASN A 442 -36.51 22.01 -6.12
N TRP A 443 -36.61 21.37 -7.28
CA TRP A 443 -35.49 20.91 -8.09
C TRP A 443 -34.50 22.01 -8.51
N LYS A 444 -34.93 23.27 -8.62
CA LYS A 444 -34.04 24.40 -8.93
C LYS A 444 -33.01 24.65 -7.83
N TYR A 445 -33.41 24.54 -6.57
CA TYR A 445 -32.45 24.63 -5.45
C TYR A 445 -31.57 23.38 -5.37
N LEU A 446 -32.10 22.22 -5.76
CA LEU A 446 -31.31 20.99 -5.84
C LEU A 446 -30.18 21.15 -6.88
N LEU A 447 -30.44 21.76 -8.05
CA LEU A 447 -29.41 22.07 -9.04
C LEU A 447 -28.29 22.96 -8.47
N ALA A 448 -28.65 24.03 -7.76
CA ALA A 448 -27.67 24.92 -7.13
C ALA A 448 -26.81 24.17 -6.09
N LEU A 449 -27.42 23.31 -5.27
CA LEU A 449 -26.68 22.49 -4.32
C LEU A 449 -25.80 21.44 -5.01
N ARG A 450 -26.24 20.86 -6.13
CA ARG A 450 -25.45 19.90 -6.92
C ARG A 450 -24.23 20.55 -7.55
N PHE A 451 -24.34 21.80 -7.99
CA PHE A 451 -23.18 22.60 -8.39
C PHE A 451 -22.19 22.77 -7.23
N ILE A 452 -22.67 23.10 -6.02
CA ILE A 452 -21.81 23.26 -4.83
C ILE A 452 -21.17 21.94 -4.40
N VAL A 453 -21.91 20.82 -4.43
CA VAL A 453 -21.37 19.47 -4.21
C VAL A 453 -20.28 19.16 -5.24
N GLY A 454 -20.51 19.51 -6.51
CA GLY A 454 -19.54 19.41 -7.58
C GLY A 454 -18.27 20.23 -7.29
N LEU A 455 -18.43 21.50 -6.92
CA LEU A 455 -17.34 22.41 -6.54
C LEU A 455 -16.49 21.83 -5.41
N SER A 456 -17.15 21.32 -4.37
CA SER A 456 -16.49 20.64 -3.25
C SER A 456 -15.75 19.38 -3.71
N ASN A 457 -16.36 18.55 -4.55
CA ASN A 457 -15.73 17.33 -5.04
C ASN A 457 -14.49 17.63 -5.92
N GLY A 458 -14.56 18.65 -6.78
CA GLY A 458 -13.41 19.10 -7.57
C GLY A 458 -12.24 19.56 -6.69
N GLY A 459 -12.53 20.36 -5.66
CA GLY A 459 -11.50 20.81 -4.71
C GLY A 459 -10.92 19.68 -3.89
N THR A 460 -11.73 18.69 -3.51
CA THR A 460 -11.29 17.51 -2.77
C THR A 460 -10.28 16.69 -3.58
N MET A 461 -10.61 16.41 -4.85
CA MET A 461 -9.76 15.65 -5.77
C MET A 461 -8.38 16.29 -5.99
N VAL A 462 -8.30 17.63 -6.00
CA VAL A 462 -7.05 18.34 -6.26
C VAL A 462 -6.30 18.66 -4.98
N VAL A 463 -6.98 19.18 -3.95
CA VAL A 463 -6.32 19.68 -2.74
C VAL A 463 -6.15 18.59 -1.69
N VAL A 464 -7.20 17.84 -1.35
CA VAL A 464 -7.14 16.81 -0.29
C VAL A 464 -6.24 15.66 -0.73
N PHE A 465 -6.32 15.23 -1.99
CA PHE A 465 -5.44 14.19 -2.51
C PHE A 465 -3.95 14.59 -2.49
N VAL A 466 -3.63 15.82 -2.91
CA VAL A 466 -2.26 16.34 -2.87
C VAL A 466 -1.79 16.49 -1.42
N TYR A 467 -2.63 17.06 -0.55
CA TYR A 467 -2.35 17.21 0.87
C TYR A 467 -1.96 15.88 1.52
N MET A 468 -2.71 14.82 1.24
CA MET A 468 -2.45 13.50 1.80
C MET A 468 -1.19 12.86 1.22
N ASN A 469 -0.91 13.04 -0.07
CA ASN A 469 0.35 12.58 -0.67
C ASN A 469 1.57 13.32 -0.12
N GLU A 470 1.42 14.60 0.22
CA GLU A 470 2.46 15.43 0.83
C GLU A 470 2.69 15.07 2.30
N LEU A 471 1.67 14.54 2.99
CA LEU A 471 1.76 14.02 4.37
C LEU A 471 2.20 12.55 4.45
N LEU A 472 2.45 11.91 3.30
CA LEU A 472 2.85 10.50 3.21
C LEU A 472 4.26 10.35 2.62
N LEU A 473 5.00 9.38 3.16
CA LEU A 473 6.28 8.97 2.62
C LEU A 473 6.10 8.36 1.23
N SER A 474 7.08 8.54 0.33
CA SER A 474 7.05 8.04 -1.05
C SER A 474 6.72 6.55 -1.14
N THR A 475 7.21 5.78 -0.17
CA THR A 475 7.00 4.35 0.02
C THR A 475 5.57 3.93 0.32
N GLN A 476 4.76 4.83 0.87
CA GLN A 476 3.39 4.60 1.35
C GLN A 476 2.33 5.04 0.34
N ARG A 477 2.70 5.90 -0.63
CA ARG A 477 1.78 6.48 -1.63
C ARG A 477 1.15 5.44 -2.55
N MET A 478 1.83 4.32 -2.82
CA MET A 478 1.28 3.27 -3.69
C MET A 478 0.19 2.46 -2.97
N ALA A 479 0.38 2.17 -1.69
CA ALA A 479 -0.67 1.56 -0.87
C ALA A 479 -1.90 2.46 -0.76
N LEU A 480 -1.70 3.78 -0.58
CA LEU A 480 -2.80 4.76 -0.61
C LEU A 480 -3.67 4.62 -1.86
N ARG A 481 -3.06 4.56 -3.05
CA ARG A 481 -3.78 4.45 -4.33
C ARG A 481 -4.50 3.11 -4.50
N ALA A 482 -3.95 2.02 -3.97
CA ALA A 482 -4.57 0.71 -4.05
C ALA A 482 -5.88 0.64 -3.23
N PHE A 483 -5.89 1.24 -2.04
CA PHE A 483 -7.05 1.20 -1.13
C PHE A 483 -8.03 2.36 -1.33
N VAL A 484 -7.57 3.54 -1.74
CA VAL A 484 -8.42 4.70 -2.05
C VAL A 484 -8.72 4.70 -3.54
N ASN A 485 -9.68 3.86 -3.93
CA ASN A 485 -10.08 3.67 -5.33
C ASN A 485 -11.60 3.82 -5.52
N TRP A 486 -12.00 3.97 -6.79
CA TRP A 486 -13.38 4.16 -7.20
C TRP A 486 -14.31 2.99 -6.85
N GLY A 487 -13.80 1.75 -6.90
CA GLY A 487 -14.56 0.55 -6.57
C GLY A 487 -15.00 0.51 -5.10
N ASN A 488 -14.07 0.75 -4.17
CA ASN A 488 -14.33 0.74 -2.74
C ASN A 488 -15.42 1.75 -2.32
N ALA A 489 -15.41 2.92 -2.95
CA ALA A 489 -16.41 3.93 -2.70
C ALA A 489 -17.78 3.60 -3.29
N ARG A 490 -17.80 2.90 -4.42
CA ARG A 490 -19.03 2.41 -5.05
C ARG A 490 -19.70 1.37 -4.15
N VAL A 491 -18.92 0.50 -3.52
CA VAL A 491 -19.42 -0.45 -2.50
C VAL A 491 -20.11 0.30 -1.37
N VAL A 492 -19.43 1.26 -0.74
CA VAL A 492 -19.99 1.97 0.43
C VAL A 492 -21.23 2.79 0.05
N THR A 493 -21.22 3.47 -1.09
CA THR A 493 -22.39 4.23 -1.56
C THR A 493 -23.57 3.30 -1.84
N ALA A 494 -23.32 2.14 -2.47
CA ALA A 494 -24.34 1.13 -2.73
C ALA A 494 -24.96 0.61 -1.43
N ILE A 495 -24.14 0.32 -0.42
CA ILE A 495 -24.59 -0.13 0.90
C ILE A 495 -25.47 0.93 1.56
N ILE A 496 -25.04 2.20 1.58
CA ILE A 496 -25.84 3.30 2.15
C ILE A 496 -27.19 3.39 1.42
N CYS A 497 -27.19 3.45 0.09
CA CYS A 497 -28.42 3.56 -0.68
C CYS A 497 -29.35 2.35 -0.49
N TYR A 498 -28.80 1.15 -0.31
CA TYR A 498 -29.56 -0.09 -0.04
C TYR A 498 -30.24 -0.08 1.33
N TYR A 499 -29.55 0.42 2.37
CA TYR A 499 -30.12 0.48 3.71
C TYR A 499 -31.19 1.58 3.87
N PHE A 500 -30.95 2.76 3.29
CA PHE A 500 -31.85 3.91 3.47
C PHE A 500 -33.01 3.95 2.47
N ASN A 501 -32.93 3.22 1.35
CA ASN A 501 -33.99 3.04 0.33
C ASN A 501 -34.62 4.31 -0.28
N ASP A 502 -34.12 5.50 0.08
CA ASP A 502 -34.57 6.81 -0.39
C ASP A 502 -33.39 7.79 -0.52
N TRP A 503 -33.41 8.61 -1.57
CA TRP A 503 -32.32 9.53 -1.88
C TRP A 503 -32.12 10.65 -0.87
N ARG A 504 -33.17 11.12 -0.18
CA ARG A 504 -33.05 12.17 0.84
C ARG A 504 -32.32 11.61 2.05
N SER A 505 -32.78 10.48 2.56
CA SER A 505 -32.16 9.78 3.70
C SER A 505 -30.73 9.33 3.38
N ALA A 506 -30.49 8.80 2.17
CA ALA A 506 -29.16 8.43 1.71
C ALA A 506 -28.22 9.65 1.57
N SER A 507 -28.73 10.81 1.15
CA SER A 507 -27.94 12.05 1.08
C SER A 507 -27.46 12.50 2.46
N ILE A 508 -28.33 12.42 3.48
CA ILE A 508 -27.96 12.72 4.88
C ILE A 508 -26.92 11.73 5.37
N ALA A 509 -27.14 10.43 5.16
CA ALA A 509 -26.21 9.38 5.57
C ALA A 509 -24.81 9.56 4.95
N CYS A 510 -24.74 9.86 3.64
CA CYS A 510 -23.48 10.18 2.96
C CYS A 510 -22.80 11.44 3.53
N GLY A 511 -23.57 12.46 3.90
CA GLY A 511 -23.08 13.67 4.57
C GLY A 511 -22.48 13.33 5.94
N LEU A 512 -23.24 12.62 6.79
CA LEU A 512 -22.80 12.21 8.14
C LEU A 512 -21.57 11.31 8.10
N PHE A 513 -21.47 10.42 7.10
CA PHE A 513 -20.30 9.56 6.91
C PHE A 513 -19.01 10.37 6.72
N SER A 514 -19.10 11.61 6.21
CA SER A 514 -17.94 12.49 5.98
C SER A 514 -17.44 13.21 7.25
N ILE A 515 -18.22 13.21 8.36
CA ILE A 515 -17.86 13.92 9.61
C ILE A 515 -16.51 13.48 10.18
N PRO A 516 -16.19 12.18 10.29
CA PRO A 516 -14.93 11.78 10.93
C PRO A 516 -13.70 12.22 10.12
N ALA A 517 -13.79 12.32 8.79
CA ALA A 517 -12.70 12.85 7.97
C ALA A 517 -12.41 14.32 8.30
N LEU A 518 -13.46 15.12 8.50
CA LEU A 518 -13.36 16.54 8.86
C LEU A 518 -12.76 16.72 10.27
N VAL A 519 -13.17 15.90 11.23
CA VAL A 519 -12.60 15.88 12.59
C VAL A 519 -11.12 15.50 12.55
N ILE A 520 -10.75 14.47 11.79
CA ILE A 520 -9.37 14.00 11.67
C ILE A 520 -8.48 15.07 11.03
N ILE A 521 -8.92 15.72 9.95
CA ILE A 521 -8.13 16.80 9.31
C ILE A 521 -7.95 18.00 10.24
N PHE A 522 -8.99 18.38 10.97
CA PHE A 522 -8.93 19.52 11.86
C PHE A 522 -7.98 19.28 13.06
N PHE A 523 -8.18 18.17 13.78
CA PHE A 523 -7.47 17.90 15.04
C PHE A 523 -6.17 17.13 14.89
N LEU A 524 -6.07 16.21 13.93
CA LEU A 524 -4.97 15.24 13.87
C LEU A 524 -3.87 15.65 12.90
N PHE A 525 -4.22 16.10 11.69
CA PHE A 525 -3.24 16.37 10.64
C PHE A 525 -2.65 17.80 10.70
N PRO A 526 -1.32 17.97 10.58
CA PRO A 526 -0.67 19.27 10.43
C PRO A 526 -0.76 19.78 8.99
N GLU A 527 -0.41 21.04 8.76
CA GLU A 527 -0.32 21.58 7.40
C GLU A 527 0.78 20.87 6.58
N SER A 528 0.63 20.88 5.24
CA SER A 528 1.58 20.24 4.31
C SER A 528 3.01 20.77 4.50
N PRO A 529 4.00 19.89 4.72
CA PRO A 529 5.38 20.31 4.83
C PRO A 529 5.93 20.94 3.55
N THR A 530 5.52 20.46 2.38
CA THR A 530 5.90 21.08 1.09
C THR A 530 5.43 22.54 1.00
N TYR A 531 4.19 22.80 1.41
CA TYR A 531 3.64 24.16 1.46
C TYR A 531 4.39 25.04 2.47
N LEU A 532 4.62 24.53 3.68
CA LEU A 532 5.28 25.27 4.76
C LEU A 532 6.73 25.65 4.40
N TYR A 533 7.45 24.74 3.74
CA TYR A 533 8.79 24.99 3.22
C TYR A 533 8.80 26.11 2.18
N ASN A 534 7.89 26.05 1.20
CA ASN A 534 7.77 27.08 0.15
C ASN A 534 7.40 28.46 0.71
N LYS A 535 6.59 28.51 1.77
CA LYS A 535 6.24 29.75 2.48
C LYS A 535 7.30 30.20 3.51
N LYS A 536 8.44 29.51 3.58
CA LYS A 536 9.55 29.78 4.51
C LYS A 536 9.15 29.72 6.00
N LYS A 537 8.11 28.94 6.34
CA LYS A 537 7.64 28.73 7.72
C LYS A 537 8.32 27.52 8.36
N PHE A 538 9.62 27.65 8.65
CA PHE A 538 10.47 26.52 9.04
C PHE A 538 10.12 25.88 10.39
N THR A 539 9.54 26.62 11.33
CA THR A 539 9.12 26.10 12.65
C THR A 539 7.92 25.17 12.55
N GLU A 540 6.90 25.57 11.79
CA GLU A 540 5.73 24.73 11.49
C GLU A 540 6.10 23.57 10.57
N TYR A 541 6.99 23.80 9.60
CA TYR A 541 7.53 22.76 8.72
C TYR A 541 8.15 21.61 9.52
N ARG A 542 9.01 21.91 10.51
CA ARG A 542 9.62 20.89 11.37
C ARG A 542 8.56 20.10 12.16
N LYS A 543 7.49 20.76 12.64
CA LYS A 543 6.38 20.07 13.33
C LYS A 543 5.62 19.12 12.39
N ALA A 544 5.36 19.54 11.15
CA ALA A 544 4.68 18.73 10.15
C ALA A 544 5.54 17.52 9.73
N CYS A 545 6.83 17.74 9.51
CA CYS A 545 7.80 16.69 9.23
C CYS A 545 7.90 15.69 10.39
N ASN A 546 8.02 16.15 11.65
CA ASN A 546 8.04 15.26 12.82
C ASN A 546 6.76 14.44 12.97
N PHE A 547 5.62 15.01 12.58
CA PHE A 547 4.36 14.26 12.51
C PHE A 547 4.35 13.21 11.39
N MET A 548 4.85 13.54 10.20
CA MET A 548 5.02 12.56 9.12
C MET A 548 5.93 11.41 9.52
N SER A 549 7.04 11.70 10.19
CA SER A 549 7.94 10.67 10.71
C SER A 549 7.24 9.81 11.76
N LYS A 550 6.51 10.42 12.71
CA LYS A 550 5.69 9.66 13.68
C LYS A 550 4.68 8.73 13.01
N ILE A 551 4.04 9.17 11.92
CA ILE A 551 3.14 8.33 11.11
C ILE A 551 3.92 7.23 10.36
N GLY A 552 5.08 7.59 9.82
CA GLY A 552 6.00 6.70 9.12
C GLY A 552 6.68 5.66 10.01
N GLY A 553 6.59 5.80 11.32
CA GLY A 553 7.30 4.97 12.29
C GLY A 553 8.75 5.42 12.56
N GLU A 554 9.14 6.59 12.06
CA GLU A 554 10.44 7.24 12.28
C GLU A 554 10.36 8.22 13.46
N LYS A 555 11.43 8.33 14.26
CA LYS A 555 11.42 9.15 15.48
C LYS A 555 11.50 10.67 15.21
N GLU A 556 12.03 11.08 14.06
CA GLU A 556 12.02 12.47 13.62
C GLU A 556 12.31 12.58 12.11
N ALA A 557 12.05 13.72 11.51
CA ALA A 557 12.13 13.85 10.06
C ALA A 557 13.50 14.24 9.52
N ARG A 558 13.97 13.46 8.55
CA ARG A 558 15.08 13.87 7.67
C ARG A 558 14.65 15.08 6.86
N ILE A 559 15.19 16.25 7.20
CA ILE A 559 15.07 17.46 6.40
C ILE A 559 16.18 17.41 5.36
N GLU A 560 15.90 16.75 4.22
CA GLU A 560 16.74 16.92 3.04
C GLU A 560 16.40 18.26 2.40
N LEU A 561 17.36 19.20 2.44
CA LEU A 561 17.28 20.44 1.68
C LEU A 561 17.43 20.08 0.21
N VAL A 562 16.30 19.87 -0.47
CA VAL A 562 16.28 19.70 -1.92
C VAL A 562 16.72 21.02 -2.55
N GLU A 563 17.93 21.04 -3.11
CA GLU A 563 18.38 22.13 -3.96
C GLU A 563 17.42 22.25 -5.15
N LYS A 564 16.96 23.48 -5.38
CA LYS A 564 15.99 23.79 -6.42
C LYS A 564 16.71 23.72 -7.77
N ASN A 565 16.47 22.66 -8.54
CA ASN A 565 16.87 22.64 -9.95
C ASN A 565 16.24 23.82 -10.70
N GLU A 566 16.97 24.36 -11.67
CA GLU A 566 16.55 25.50 -12.48
C GLU A 566 15.16 25.29 -13.10
N VAL A 567 14.35 26.35 -13.07
CA VAL A 567 12.97 26.32 -13.55
C VAL A 567 12.97 26.32 -15.08
N VAL A 568 12.82 25.13 -15.69
CA VAL A 568 12.53 25.04 -17.13
C VAL A 568 11.16 25.65 -17.39
N LYS A 569 11.11 26.68 -18.26
CA LYS A 569 9.85 27.36 -18.61
C LYS A 569 8.96 26.44 -19.45
N PHE A 570 7.66 26.42 -19.17
CA PHE A 570 6.67 25.67 -19.96
C PHE A 570 6.63 26.09 -21.45
N SER A 571 7.13 27.29 -21.78
CA SER A 571 7.25 27.75 -23.16
C SER A 571 8.12 26.84 -24.05
N THR A 572 9.04 26.06 -23.48
CA THR A 572 9.89 25.10 -24.20
C THR A 572 9.08 23.96 -24.86
N VAL A 573 7.84 23.72 -24.41
CA VAL A 573 6.91 22.77 -25.02
C VAL A 573 6.58 23.15 -26.47
N TRP A 574 6.49 24.44 -26.78
CA TRP A 574 6.16 24.92 -28.12
C TRP A 574 7.31 24.74 -29.10
N THR A 575 8.53 24.57 -28.59
CA THR A 575 9.75 24.43 -29.40
C THR A 575 10.05 22.96 -29.74
N SER A 576 9.63 22.00 -28.92
CA SER A 576 9.87 20.57 -29.14
C SER A 576 8.64 19.85 -29.73
N PRO A 577 8.69 19.38 -30.99
CA PRO A 577 7.56 18.68 -31.62
C PRO A 577 7.23 17.35 -30.94
N VAL A 578 8.26 16.63 -30.46
CA VAL A 578 8.12 15.35 -29.74
C VAL A 578 7.35 15.55 -28.42
N LEU A 579 7.70 16.59 -27.67
CA LEU A 579 7.05 16.87 -26.40
C LEU A 579 5.59 17.31 -26.59
N LYS A 580 5.32 18.16 -27.59
CA LYS A 580 3.97 18.55 -27.98
C LYS A 580 3.13 17.33 -28.36
N GLN A 581 3.68 16.41 -29.15
CA GLN A 581 3.00 15.17 -29.55
C GLN A 581 2.66 14.28 -28.35
N ARG A 582 3.60 14.07 -27.42
CA ARG A 582 3.37 13.28 -26.20
C ARG A 582 2.27 13.87 -25.33
N ILE A 583 2.27 15.19 -25.14
CA ILE A 583 1.23 15.88 -24.35
C ILE A 583 -0.14 15.73 -24.99
N MET A 584 -0.25 15.90 -26.32
CA MET A 584 -1.52 15.71 -27.04
C MET A 584 -2.02 14.27 -26.97
N LEU A 585 -1.13 13.28 -27.09
CA LEU A 585 -1.48 11.87 -26.95
C LEU A 585 -2.01 11.55 -25.54
N LEU A 586 -1.32 12.00 -24.50
CA LEU A 586 -1.74 11.79 -23.11
C LEU A 586 -3.06 12.51 -22.81
N ALA A 587 -3.23 13.73 -23.30
CA ALA A 587 -4.50 14.46 -23.20
C ALA A 587 -5.67 13.67 -23.82
N PHE A 588 -5.46 13.08 -25.00
CA PHE A 588 -6.48 12.26 -25.65
C PHE A 588 -6.76 10.95 -24.89
N MET A 589 -5.73 10.29 -24.36
CA MET A 589 -5.91 9.10 -23.51
C MET A 589 -6.79 9.41 -22.29
N TRP A 590 -6.55 10.55 -21.62
CA TRP A 590 -7.34 11.00 -20.47
C TRP A 590 -8.78 11.40 -20.87
N PHE A 591 -8.96 12.00 -22.04
CA PHE A 591 -10.28 12.26 -22.62
C PHE A 591 -11.07 10.96 -22.79
N THR A 592 -10.49 9.97 -23.46
CA THR A 592 -11.11 8.66 -23.74
C THR A 592 -11.43 7.90 -22.46
N ALA A 593 -10.51 7.85 -21.50
CA ALA A 593 -10.74 7.17 -20.22
C ALA A 593 -11.92 7.82 -19.46
N SER A 594 -11.96 9.15 -19.43
CA SER A 594 -13.00 9.90 -18.73
C SER A 594 -14.37 9.76 -19.38
N ILE A 595 -14.51 10.00 -20.68
CA ILE A 595 -15.80 9.85 -21.36
C ILE A 595 -16.33 8.42 -21.26
N SER A 596 -15.45 7.41 -21.32
CA SER A 596 -15.84 6.00 -21.19
C SER A 596 -16.35 5.67 -19.79
N SER A 597 -15.62 6.09 -18.76
CA SER A 597 -15.94 5.85 -17.36
C SER A 597 -17.26 6.50 -16.96
N TYR A 598 -17.41 7.80 -17.15
CA TYR A 598 -18.62 8.51 -16.70
C TYR A 598 -19.86 8.13 -17.52
N SER A 599 -19.73 7.85 -18.82
CA SER A 599 -20.87 7.42 -19.65
C SER A 599 -21.34 6.02 -19.25
N ASN A 600 -20.41 5.08 -19.01
CA ASN A 600 -20.75 3.75 -18.55
C ASN A 600 -21.35 3.75 -17.14
N ASP A 601 -20.80 4.56 -16.22
CA ASP A 601 -21.31 4.64 -14.85
C ASP A 601 -22.74 5.17 -14.78
N LEU A 602 -23.05 6.24 -15.52
CA LEU A 602 -24.41 6.77 -15.63
C LEU A 602 -25.36 5.80 -16.35
N ASN A 603 -24.88 5.05 -17.35
CA ASN A 603 -25.67 4.05 -18.06
C ASN A 603 -25.80 2.71 -17.31
N SER A 604 -25.00 2.45 -16.26
CA SER A 604 -24.97 1.14 -15.57
C SER A 604 -26.31 0.72 -14.94
N SER A 605 -27.26 1.64 -14.82
CA SER A 605 -28.62 1.36 -14.36
C SER A 605 -29.50 0.63 -15.39
N SER A 606 -29.12 0.62 -16.67
CA SER A 606 -29.90 0.02 -17.77
C SER A 606 -29.51 -1.43 -18.09
N THR A 607 -28.38 -1.90 -17.57
CA THR A 607 -27.71 -3.14 -18.01
C THR A 607 -28.25 -4.42 -17.36
N SER A 608 -28.93 -4.34 -16.22
CA SER A 608 -29.35 -5.52 -15.43
C SER A 608 -30.69 -5.31 -14.74
N ASP A 609 -31.46 -6.38 -14.52
CA ASP A 609 -32.75 -6.30 -13.82
C ASP A 609 -32.62 -5.95 -12.33
N SER A 610 -31.55 -6.38 -11.65
CA SER A 610 -31.27 -5.98 -10.25
C SER A 610 -30.23 -4.86 -10.19
N PHE A 611 -30.69 -3.64 -9.87
CA PHE A 611 -29.85 -2.45 -9.80
C PHE A 611 -28.72 -2.59 -8.77
N PHE A 612 -29.04 -2.89 -7.51
CA PHE A 612 -28.05 -2.98 -6.43
C PHE A 612 -27.04 -4.12 -6.63
N LEU A 613 -27.49 -5.28 -7.11
CA LEU A 613 -26.61 -6.40 -7.39
C LEU A 613 -25.56 -6.02 -8.43
N ASN A 614 -25.98 -5.36 -9.51
CA ASN A 614 -25.06 -4.90 -10.54
C ASN A 614 -24.07 -3.84 -10.02
N GLN A 615 -24.54 -2.88 -9.20
CA GLN A 615 -23.65 -1.88 -8.61
C GLN A 615 -22.60 -2.50 -7.69
N ILE A 616 -22.96 -3.50 -6.87
CA ILE A 616 -22.03 -4.19 -5.96
C ILE A 616 -21.04 -5.06 -6.75
N LEU A 617 -21.50 -5.78 -7.78
CA LEU A 617 -20.63 -6.59 -8.63
C LEU A 617 -19.61 -5.73 -9.38
N LEU A 618 -20.06 -4.63 -10.02
CA LEU A 618 -19.18 -3.66 -10.67
C LEU A 618 -18.13 -3.13 -9.68
N ALA A 619 -18.56 -2.74 -8.48
CA ALA A 619 -17.68 -2.21 -7.45
C ALA A 619 -16.63 -3.23 -6.97
N SER A 620 -17.05 -4.48 -6.74
CA SER A 620 -16.19 -5.56 -6.26
C SER A 620 -15.14 -5.96 -7.30
N PHE A 621 -15.52 -6.05 -8.57
CA PHE A 621 -14.61 -6.34 -9.68
C PHE A 621 -13.57 -5.24 -9.87
N ILE A 622 -13.96 -3.97 -9.75
CA ILE A 622 -13.02 -2.83 -9.79
C ILE A 622 -12.02 -2.92 -8.63
N ALA A 623 -12.49 -3.17 -7.40
CA ALA A 623 -11.60 -3.29 -6.25
C ALA A 623 -10.61 -4.46 -6.42
N PHE A 624 -11.10 -5.60 -6.91
CA PHE A 624 -10.28 -6.77 -7.20
C PHE A 624 -9.23 -6.50 -8.29
N SER A 625 -9.61 -5.81 -9.38
CA SER A 625 -8.68 -5.55 -10.49
C SER A 625 -7.52 -4.64 -10.10
N LYS A 626 -7.73 -3.68 -9.18
CA LYS A 626 -6.65 -2.83 -8.65
C LYS A 626 -5.65 -3.64 -7.82
N ILE A 627 -6.13 -4.57 -7.00
CA ILE A 627 -5.27 -5.49 -6.22
C ILE A 627 -4.48 -6.37 -7.19
N LEU A 628 -5.16 -6.96 -8.17
CA LEU A 628 -4.54 -7.81 -9.19
C LEU A 628 -3.49 -7.06 -10.00
N LEU A 629 -3.76 -5.82 -10.42
CA LEU A 629 -2.80 -4.98 -11.13
C LEU A 629 -1.53 -4.76 -10.30
N GLY A 630 -1.67 -4.47 -9.01
CA GLY A 630 -0.53 -4.29 -8.11
C GLY A 630 0.32 -5.56 -7.97
N VAL A 631 -0.32 -6.73 -7.87
CA VAL A 631 0.35 -8.04 -7.87
C VAL A 631 1.06 -8.30 -9.20
N VAL A 632 0.38 -8.10 -10.33
CA VAL A 632 0.95 -8.34 -11.66
C VAL A 632 2.15 -7.44 -11.92
N ASP A 633 2.08 -6.15 -11.57
CA ASP A 633 3.21 -5.23 -11.74
C ASP A 633 4.42 -5.64 -10.90
N MET A 634 4.18 -6.19 -9.70
CA MET A 634 5.22 -6.65 -8.78
C MET A 634 5.89 -7.96 -9.23
N TYR A 635 5.12 -8.94 -9.69
CA TYR A 635 5.66 -10.28 -10.03
C TYR A 635 6.11 -10.42 -11.49
N TYR A 636 5.60 -9.60 -12.41
CA TYR A 636 5.93 -9.69 -13.84
C TYR A 636 6.83 -8.52 -14.30
N PRO A 637 8.17 -8.68 -14.28
CA PRO A 637 9.09 -7.61 -14.67
C PRO A 637 8.94 -7.16 -16.12
N HIS A 638 8.48 -8.04 -17.02
CA HIS A 638 8.19 -7.72 -18.43
C HIS A 638 6.81 -7.08 -18.67
N PHE A 639 6.03 -6.79 -17.63
CA PHE A 639 4.74 -6.13 -17.77
C PHE A 639 4.88 -4.66 -18.13
N ASP A 640 4.89 -4.36 -19.43
CA ASP A 640 5.10 -3.01 -19.97
C ASP A 640 3.89 -2.08 -19.78
N ARG A 641 4.15 -0.78 -19.55
CA ARG A 641 3.08 0.24 -19.42
C ARG A 641 2.22 0.38 -20.68
N ARG A 642 2.87 0.24 -21.83
CA ARG A 642 2.22 0.20 -23.13
C ARG A 642 1.31 -1.02 -23.26
N LEU A 643 1.74 -2.20 -22.79
CA LEU A 643 0.94 -3.41 -22.84
C LEU A 643 -0.29 -3.31 -21.92
N LEU A 644 -0.13 -2.72 -20.72
CA LEU A 644 -1.25 -2.43 -19.83
C LEU A 644 -2.32 -1.58 -20.52
N HIS A 645 -1.93 -0.44 -21.12
CA HIS A 645 -2.90 0.44 -21.79
C HIS A 645 -3.54 -0.22 -23.01
N LEU A 646 -2.75 -0.82 -23.90
CA LEU A 646 -3.26 -1.46 -25.11
C LEU A 646 -4.17 -2.65 -24.80
N GLY A 647 -3.80 -3.48 -23.82
CA GLY A 647 -4.59 -4.62 -23.39
C GLY A 647 -5.92 -4.18 -22.78
N ALA A 648 -5.90 -3.22 -21.85
CA ALA A 648 -7.10 -2.67 -21.25
C ALA A 648 -8.02 -2.01 -22.29
N GLN A 649 -7.47 -1.15 -23.16
CA GLN A 649 -8.24 -0.45 -24.18
C GLN A 649 -8.83 -1.41 -25.24
N THR A 650 -8.09 -2.46 -25.63
CA THR A 650 -8.61 -3.50 -26.54
C THR A 650 -9.77 -4.27 -25.90
N SER A 651 -9.66 -4.59 -24.61
CA SER A 651 -10.74 -5.23 -23.86
C SER A 651 -11.99 -4.34 -23.80
N VAL A 652 -11.83 -3.02 -23.55
CA VAL A 652 -12.94 -2.05 -23.58
C VAL A 652 -13.64 -2.05 -24.95
N CYS A 653 -12.88 -1.88 -26.04
CA CYS A 653 -13.47 -1.84 -27.39
C CYS A 653 -14.18 -3.15 -27.74
N SER A 654 -13.61 -4.29 -27.38
CA SER A 654 -14.21 -5.60 -27.66
C SER A 654 -15.50 -5.80 -26.86
N CYS A 655 -15.49 -5.53 -25.56
CA CYS A 655 -16.66 -5.77 -24.70
C CYS A 655 -17.83 -4.84 -25.05
N PHE A 656 -17.57 -3.55 -25.18
CA PHE A 656 -18.62 -2.58 -25.51
C PHE A 656 -19.03 -2.65 -26.99
N GLY A 657 -18.13 -3.02 -27.90
CA GLY A 657 -18.49 -3.30 -29.29
C GLY A 657 -19.45 -4.48 -29.42
N ILE A 658 -19.20 -5.59 -28.72
CA ILE A 658 -20.12 -6.74 -28.69
C ILE A 658 -21.44 -6.36 -28.02
N ALA A 659 -21.40 -5.65 -26.89
CA ALA A 659 -22.61 -5.16 -26.20
C ALA A 659 -23.47 -4.26 -27.11
N ALA A 660 -22.84 -3.37 -27.89
CA ALA A 660 -23.52 -2.54 -28.88
C ALA A 660 -24.21 -3.37 -29.96
N LEU A 661 -23.54 -4.42 -30.49
CA LEU A 661 -24.12 -5.30 -31.50
C LEU A 661 -25.32 -6.09 -30.96
N LEU A 662 -25.20 -6.64 -29.73
CA LEU A 662 -26.30 -7.36 -29.07
C LEU A 662 -27.55 -6.49 -28.95
N LEU A 663 -27.38 -5.23 -28.53
CA LEU A 663 -28.49 -4.28 -28.43
C LEU A 663 -29.01 -3.82 -29.80
N ALA A 664 -28.14 -3.64 -30.80
CA ALA A 664 -28.53 -3.21 -32.14
C ALA A 664 -29.38 -4.28 -32.87
N PHE A 665 -29.06 -5.56 -32.68
CA PHE A 665 -29.81 -6.69 -33.24
C PHE A 665 -30.97 -7.16 -32.34
N LYS A 666 -31.24 -6.48 -31.22
CA LYS A 666 -32.29 -6.83 -30.25
C LYS A 666 -32.20 -8.29 -29.78
N LEU A 667 -30.98 -8.75 -29.47
CA LEU A 667 -30.74 -10.11 -28.96
C LEU A 667 -30.83 -10.10 -27.42
N ASP A 668 -31.79 -10.86 -26.86
CA ASP A 668 -32.11 -10.87 -25.42
C ASP A 668 -31.18 -11.75 -24.57
N TYR A 669 -29.86 -11.50 -24.62
CA TYR A 669 -28.87 -12.17 -23.76
C TYR A 669 -28.44 -11.30 -22.58
N TRP A 670 -29.33 -11.14 -21.59
CA TRP A 670 -29.08 -10.26 -20.44
C TRP A 670 -27.84 -10.64 -19.61
N LEU A 671 -27.57 -11.95 -19.42
CA LEU A 671 -26.40 -12.43 -18.68
C LEU A 671 -25.10 -12.08 -19.39
N LEU A 672 -25.07 -12.23 -20.71
CA LEU A 672 -23.91 -11.88 -21.54
C LEU A 672 -23.65 -10.37 -21.50
N LEU A 673 -24.70 -9.54 -21.59
CA LEU A 673 -24.60 -8.09 -21.50
C LEU A 673 -24.03 -7.64 -20.14
N MET A 674 -24.47 -8.27 -19.04
CA MET A 674 -23.95 -8.01 -17.70
C MET A 674 -22.46 -8.38 -17.59
N VAL A 675 -22.06 -9.58 -18.06
CA VAL A 675 -20.65 -10.01 -18.03
C VAL A 675 -19.75 -9.09 -18.87
N LEU A 676 -20.20 -8.69 -20.07
CA LEU A 676 -19.48 -7.76 -20.93
C LEU A 676 -19.33 -6.38 -20.27
N SER A 677 -20.37 -5.89 -19.58
CA SER A 677 -20.32 -4.63 -18.84
C SER A 677 -19.38 -4.71 -17.64
N LEU A 678 -19.34 -5.82 -16.91
CA LEU A 678 -18.42 -6.04 -15.79
C LEU A 678 -16.96 -6.00 -16.26
N ILE A 679 -16.61 -6.78 -17.29
CA ILE A 679 -15.26 -6.83 -17.86
C ILE A 679 -14.89 -5.48 -18.47
N GLY A 680 -15.80 -4.86 -19.23
CA GLY A 680 -15.58 -3.54 -19.84
C GLY A 680 -15.31 -2.46 -18.80
N THR A 681 -16.09 -2.41 -17.72
CA THR A 681 -15.90 -1.44 -16.63
C THR A 681 -14.58 -1.65 -15.91
N MET A 682 -14.24 -2.90 -15.61
CA MET A 682 -12.95 -3.27 -15.02
C MET A 682 -11.78 -2.79 -15.89
N SER A 683 -11.88 -2.98 -17.21
CA SER A 683 -10.86 -2.55 -18.17
C SER A 683 -10.77 -1.04 -18.32
N ILE A 684 -11.88 -0.29 -18.21
CA ILE A 684 -11.84 1.19 -18.17
C ILE A 684 -11.01 1.67 -16.98
N GLU A 685 -11.15 1.04 -15.81
CA GLU A 685 -10.40 1.41 -14.60
C GLU A 685 -8.90 1.10 -14.72
N LEU A 686 -8.53 0.04 -15.41
CA LEU A 686 -7.12 -0.25 -15.74
C LEU A 686 -6.55 0.77 -16.74
N THR A 687 -7.37 1.24 -17.69
CA THR A 687 -7.00 2.32 -18.61
C THR A 687 -6.68 3.61 -17.84
N TRP A 688 -7.46 3.95 -16.80
CA TRP A 688 -7.18 5.09 -15.92
C TRP A 688 -5.81 4.98 -15.24
N ASP A 689 -5.47 3.81 -14.68
CA ASP A 689 -4.15 3.62 -14.05
C ASP A 689 -3.02 3.79 -15.07
N ALA A 690 -3.19 3.23 -16.28
CA ALA A 690 -2.23 3.39 -17.36
C ALA A 690 -2.06 4.87 -17.76
N CYS A 691 -3.15 5.63 -17.87
CA CYS A 691 -3.12 7.07 -18.16
C CYS A 691 -2.27 7.83 -17.13
N PHE A 692 -2.45 7.56 -15.83
CA PHE A 692 -1.67 8.18 -14.77
C PHE A 692 -0.20 7.81 -14.83
N ILE A 693 0.12 6.51 -14.95
CA ILE A 693 1.50 6.02 -14.95
C ILE A 693 2.26 6.53 -16.17
N CYS A 694 1.66 6.41 -17.36
CA CYS A 694 2.26 6.93 -18.60
C CYS A 694 2.51 8.43 -18.50
N SER A 695 1.63 9.21 -17.86
CA SER A 695 1.83 10.66 -17.73
C SER A 695 3.01 11.02 -16.82
N VAL A 696 3.31 10.20 -15.82
CA VAL A 696 4.46 10.41 -14.93
C VAL A 696 5.77 10.00 -15.62
N GLU A 697 5.78 8.85 -16.29
CA GLU A 697 7.00 8.28 -16.86
C GLU A 697 7.38 8.89 -18.24
N ASN A 698 6.41 9.42 -19.01
CA ASN A 698 6.67 10.00 -20.34
C ASN A 698 7.07 11.48 -20.32
N ILE A 699 6.81 12.17 -19.20
CA ILE A 699 6.96 13.62 -19.08
C ILE A 699 8.09 13.96 -18.10
N PRO A 700 9.03 14.85 -18.51
CA PRO A 700 10.10 15.33 -17.65
C PRO A 700 9.59 15.95 -16.34
N THR A 701 10.36 15.79 -15.26
CA THR A 701 9.96 16.19 -13.91
C THR A 701 9.56 17.66 -13.79
N GLU A 702 10.18 18.53 -14.58
CA GLU A 702 10.10 19.98 -14.53
C GLU A 702 8.75 20.51 -15.03
N ILE A 703 8.15 19.82 -16.01
CA ILE A 703 6.88 20.21 -16.64
C ILE A 703 5.74 19.23 -16.34
N ARG A 704 6.03 18.12 -15.64
CA ARG A 704 5.08 17.04 -15.33
C ARG A 704 3.81 17.53 -14.66
N SER A 705 3.93 18.42 -13.67
CA SER A 705 2.77 18.94 -12.92
C SER A 705 1.81 19.72 -13.83
N THR A 706 2.36 20.57 -14.70
CA THR A 706 1.57 21.37 -15.65
C THR A 706 0.88 20.50 -16.68
N THR A 707 1.59 19.51 -17.23
CA THR A 707 1.02 18.55 -18.19
C THR A 707 -0.10 17.72 -17.57
N LEU A 708 0.10 17.18 -16.36
CA LEU A 708 -0.95 16.46 -15.63
C LEU A 708 -2.18 17.35 -15.38
N GLY A 709 -1.98 18.66 -15.12
CA GLY A 709 -3.05 19.65 -15.01
C GLY A 709 -3.86 19.79 -16.31
N ILE A 710 -3.20 19.87 -17.46
CA ILE A 710 -3.86 19.94 -18.78
C ILE A 710 -4.63 18.65 -19.09
N CYS A 711 -4.02 17.48 -18.87
CA CYS A 711 -4.67 16.18 -19.08
C CYS A 711 -5.91 16.04 -18.18
N SER A 712 -5.82 16.48 -16.92
CA SER A 712 -6.95 16.49 -15.98
C SER A 712 -8.07 17.43 -16.45
N LEU A 713 -7.73 18.65 -16.90
CA LEU A 713 -8.71 19.59 -17.45
C LEU A 713 -9.51 18.97 -18.61
N ILE A 714 -8.80 18.34 -19.55
CA ILE A 714 -9.40 17.68 -20.72
C ILE A 714 -10.28 16.50 -20.30
N ALA A 715 -9.85 15.70 -19.32
CA ALA A 715 -10.68 14.65 -18.74
C ALA A 715 -11.98 15.22 -18.13
N ARG A 716 -11.95 16.38 -17.47
CA ARG A 716 -13.16 17.01 -16.90
C ARG A 716 -14.11 17.55 -17.97
N ILE A 717 -13.58 18.07 -19.08
CA ILE A 717 -14.40 18.42 -20.25
C ILE A 717 -15.09 17.17 -20.79
N ALA A 718 -14.38 16.05 -20.89
CA ALA A 718 -14.95 14.77 -21.32
C ALA A 718 -16.05 14.27 -20.36
N ALA A 719 -15.87 14.43 -19.05
CA ALA A 719 -16.87 14.09 -18.04
C ALA A 719 -18.14 14.95 -18.16
N LEU A 720 -18.00 16.23 -18.51
CA LEU A 720 -19.13 17.13 -18.75
C LEU A 720 -19.97 16.70 -19.96
N LEU A 721 -19.35 16.08 -20.97
CA LEU A 721 -20.03 15.56 -22.16
C LEU A 721 -20.74 14.22 -21.90
N ALA A 722 -20.32 13.45 -20.89
CA ALA A 722 -20.80 12.09 -20.65
C ALA A 722 -22.32 11.96 -20.39
N PRO A 723 -22.99 12.82 -19.60
CA PRO A 723 -24.45 12.77 -19.46
C PRO A 723 -25.17 12.96 -20.80
N GLY A 724 -24.62 13.80 -21.69
CA GLY A 724 -25.15 13.98 -23.04
C GLY A 724 -25.06 12.70 -23.86
N VAL A 725 -23.97 11.94 -23.74
CA VAL A 725 -23.82 10.61 -24.39
C VAL A 725 -24.86 9.62 -23.87
N VAL A 726 -25.18 9.65 -22.57
CA VAL A 726 -26.21 8.77 -21.99
C VAL A 726 -27.61 9.16 -22.44
N GLU A 727 -27.91 10.44 -22.65
CA GLU A 727 -29.18 10.88 -23.21
C GLU A 727 -29.44 10.29 -24.60
N LEU A 728 -28.39 10.10 -25.42
CA LEU A 728 -28.54 9.42 -26.72
C LEU A 728 -29.07 7.99 -26.58
N SER A 729 -28.87 7.32 -25.43
CA SER A 729 -29.41 5.96 -25.20
C SER A 729 -30.93 5.93 -25.12
N ALA A 730 -31.57 7.04 -24.72
CA ALA A 730 -33.02 7.17 -24.72
C ALA A 730 -33.61 7.21 -26.14
N ILE A 731 -32.84 7.73 -27.11
CA ILE A 731 -33.22 7.77 -28.53
C ILE A 731 -32.83 6.46 -29.22
N TRP A 732 -31.61 5.98 -28.96
CA TRP A 732 -31.08 4.75 -29.54
C TRP A 732 -30.24 3.98 -28.52
N SER A 733 -30.80 2.89 -28.00
CA SER A 733 -30.21 2.09 -26.90
C SER A 733 -28.72 1.70 -27.08
N PRO A 734 -28.23 1.30 -28.28
CA PRO A 734 -26.81 0.96 -28.49
C PRO A 734 -25.82 2.13 -28.46
N SER A 735 -26.29 3.38 -28.51
CA SER A 735 -25.46 4.57 -28.78
C SER A 735 -24.30 4.77 -27.80
N VAL A 736 -24.54 4.58 -26.50
CA VAL A 736 -23.51 4.76 -25.45
C VAL A 736 -22.32 3.83 -25.70
N TYR A 737 -22.59 2.54 -25.95
CA TYR A 737 -21.54 1.55 -26.17
C TYR A 737 -20.79 1.77 -27.49
N ILE A 738 -21.47 2.28 -28.52
CA ILE A 738 -20.84 2.66 -29.80
C ILE A 738 -19.89 3.83 -29.62
N VAL A 739 -20.29 4.87 -28.88
CA VAL A 739 -19.42 6.02 -28.60
C VAL A 739 -18.19 5.58 -27.79
N ILE A 740 -18.38 4.78 -26.75
CA ILE A 740 -17.28 4.25 -25.92
C ILE A 740 -16.31 3.42 -26.78
N SER A 741 -16.83 2.48 -27.57
CA SER A 741 -16.00 1.63 -28.43
C SER A 741 -15.32 2.42 -29.56
N GLY A 742 -16.00 3.40 -30.16
CA GLY A 742 -15.47 4.19 -31.26
C GLY A 742 -14.34 5.12 -30.84
N VAL A 743 -14.56 5.90 -29.77
CA VAL A 743 -13.52 6.78 -29.19
C VAL A 743 -12.36 5.95 -28.63
N GLY A 744 -12.68 4.79 -28.03
CA GLY A 744 -11.70 3.83 -27.55
C GLY A 744 -10.82 3.24 -28.66
N PHE A 745 -11.41 2.87 -29.79
CA PHE A 745 -10.68 2.32 -30.93
C PHE A 745 -9.75 3.35 -31.56
N PHE A 746 -10.20 4.60 -31.67
CA PHE A 746 -9.34 5.68 -32.13
C PHE A 746 -8.15 5.90 -31.19
N ASN A 747 -8.37 5.89 -29.86
CA ASN A 747 -7.29 5.96 -28.88
C ASN A 747 -6.31 4.78 -28.99
N LEU A 748 -6.81 3.57 -29.21
CA LEU A 748 -5.99 2.39 -29.42
C LEU A 748 -5.07 2.53 -30.65
N LEU A 749 -5.57 3.08 -31.76
CA LEU A 749 -4.76 3.33 -32.95
C LEU A 749 -3.65 4.37 -32.71
N LEU A 750 -4.00 5.48 -32.06
CA LEU A 750 -3.02 6.54 -31.75
C LEU A 750 -1.93 6.01 -30.80
N THR A 751 -2.34 5.33 -29.73
CA THR A 751 -1.41 4.82 -28.71
C THR A 751 -0.56 3.66 -29.22
N TYR A 752 -1.09 2.80 -30.09
CA TYR A 752 -0.29 1.77 -30.75
C TYR A 752 0.86 2.36 -31.58
N LYS A 753 0.62 3.48 -32.26
CA LYS A 753 1.63 4.11 -33.11
C LYS A 753 2.64 4.96 -32.33
N TRP A 754 2.17 5.73 -31.34
CA TRP A 754 2.97 6.81 -30.75
C TRP A 754 3.26 6.69 -29.27
N LEU A 755 2.69 5.71 -28.55
CA LEU A 755 2.99 5.52 -27.12
C LEU A 755 4.32 4.75 -26.98
N PRO A 756 5.36 5.35 -26.38
CA PRO A 756 6.62 4.65 -26.15
C PRO A 756 6.53 3.76 -24.90
N ASN A 757 7.39 2.74 -24.84
CA ASN A 757 7.52 1.93 -23.64
C ASN A 757 8.35 2.67 -22.59
N THR A 758 7.88 2.70 -21.34
CA THR A 758 8.41 3.59 -20.29
C THR A 758 8.70 2.90 -18.96
N LYS A 759 8.53 1.57 -18.88
CA LYS A 759 8.79 0.83 -17.65
C LYS A 759 10.26 0.94 -17.23
N GLY A 760 10.50 1.41 -16.01
CA GLY A 760 11.84 1.49 -15.42
C GLY A 760 12.71 2.63 -15.96
N VAL A 761 12.12 3.62 -16.64
CA VAL A 761 12.85 4.81 -17.09
C VAL A 761 13.26 5.67 -15.88
N ASP A 762 14.51 6.10 -15.85
CA ASP A 762 14.99 7.06 -14.86
C ASP A 762 14.32 8.43 -15.10
N LEU A 763 13.53 8.87 -14.11
CA LEU A 763 12.70 10.07 -14.19
C LEU A 763 13.51 11.35 -14.43
N ASN A 764 14.79 11.37 -14.02
CA ASN A 764 15.68 12.53 -14.20
C ASN A 764 16.28 12.61 -15.61
N SER A 765 16.30 11.51 -16.37
CA SER A 765 16.88 11.45 -17.71
C SER A 765 15.85 11.57 -18.85
N VAL A 766 14.55 11.64 -18.52
CA VAL A 766 13.44 11.73 -19.51
C VAL A 766 13.62 12.90 -20.48
N MET A 767 14.09 14.06 -20.01
CA MET A 767 14.34 15.23 -20.86
C MET A 767 15.44 14.94 -21.90
N ASN A 768 16.53 14.29 -21.49
CA ASN A 768 17.64 13.93 -22.37
C ASN A 768 17.20 12.90 -23.42
N CYS A 769 16.35 11.93 -23.03
CA CYS A 769 15.77 10.98 -23.97
C CYS A 769 14.90 11.66 -25.03
N ILE A 770 14.09 12.65 -24.65
CA ILE A 770 13.23 13.40 -25.58
C ILE A 770 14.08 14.25 -26.54
N GLN A 771 15.16 14.87 -26.06
CA GLN A 771 16.08 15.62 -26.90
C GLN A 771 16.80 14.72 -27.93
N LEU A 772 17.21 13.52 -27.52
CA LEU A 772 17.80 12.50 -28.40
C LEU A 772 16.81 11.91 -29.41
N GLU A 773 15.52 11.84 -29.08
CA GLU A 773 14.48 11.46 -30.04
C GLU A 773 14.21 12.57 -31.07
N GLY A 774 14.27 13.84 -30.65
CA GLY A 774 14.17 14.99 -31.55
C GLY A 774 15.33 15.09 -32.54
N SER A 775 16.54 14.65 -32.16
CA SER A 775 17.72 14.66 -33.03
C SER A 775 17.82 13.46 -33.98
N LYS A 776 16.97 12.43 -33.83
CA LYS A 776 16.99 11.21 -34.66
C LYS A 776 16.46 11.40 -36.09
N GLU A 777 15.93 12.57 -36.43
CA GLU A 777 15.65 12.90 -37.84
C GLU A 777 16.92 13.24 -38.65
N GLU A 778 18.08 13.49 -38.02
CA GLU A 778 19.35 13.75 -38.72
C GLU A 778 20.37 12.60 -38.70
N ILE A 779 20.16 11.53 -37.92
CA ILE A 779 21.15 10.43 -37.80
C ILE A 779 20.47 9.08 -38.13
N VAL A 780 20.14 8.91 -39.41
CA VAL A 780 19.90 7.58 -39.98
C VAL A 780 21.26 7.04 -40.43
N LEU A 781 21.63 5.86 -39.92
CA LEU A 781 22.91 5.14 -40.07
C LEU A 781 23.94 5.42 -38.97
N ILE A 782 23.72 4.85 -37.79
CA ILE A 782 24.64 3.96 -37.05
C ILE A 782 23.84 3.44 -35.85
N THR A 783 23.64 2.12 -35.82
CA THR A 783 23.12 1.27 -34.72
C THR A 783 22.27 1.94 -33.61
N LYS A 784 20.97 1.64 -33.59
CA LYS A 784 20.04 1.91 -32.48
C LYS A 784 20.68 1.62 -31.09
N PRO A 785 20.91 2.61 -30.22
CA PRO A 785 21.02 2.38 -28.80
C PRO A 785 19.61 2.26 -28.23
N LYS A 786 19.34 1.12 -27.61
CA LYS A 786 18.13 0.83 -26.86
C LYS A 786 18.01 1.81 -25.68
N CYS A 787 16.85 2.43 -25.50
CA CYS A 787 16.40 2.86 -24.18
C CYS A 787 16.00 1.58 -23.43
N GLU A 788 16.96 0.84 -22.92
CA GLU A 788 16.71 -0.26 -21.99
C GLU A 788 16.84 0.26 -20.55
N PRO A 789 16.05 -0.28 -19.61
CA PRO A 789 16.18 0.04 -18.19
C PRO A 789 17.60 -0.26 -17.70
N ALA A 790 18.11 0.57 -16.79
CA ALA A 790 19.40 0.33 -16.13
C ALA A 790 19.43 -1.11 -15.59
N GLN A 791 20.43 -1.89 -16.04
CA GLN A 791 20.61 -3.30 -15.70
C GLN A 791 20.68 -3.54 -14.20
#